data_AF-A0A066WNW9-F1
#
_entry.id   AF-A0A066WNW9-F1
#
_cell.length_a   1.000
_cell.length_b   1.000
_cell.length_c   1.000
_cell.angle_alpha   90.00
_cell.angle_beta   90.00
_cell.angle_gamma   90.00
#
_symmetry.space_group_name_H-M   'P 1'
#
loop_
_entity.id
_entity.type
_entity.pdbx_description
1 polymer ?
#
loop_
_entity_poly.entity_id
_entity_poly.type
_entity_poly.pdbx_seq_one_letter_code
_entity_poly.pdbx_strand_id
1 'polypeptide(L)'
;MALRSLSDLLRAEARPSRRLGSWNHLGSSTPSTLRPPTAQACVCQCRTVSSTNRAKPVGQRRLYASKADDNMGCNTPAGAGPPRLPVPGTNWSWNEPDLLAAAEEVALRKAAFRPEDFEELRYLRQRSKLLQERHAAVSAKQKTLGLAVRALQMRAKEQADSKEADKEEVTLEMTLQQAQSEAADARKEGKEMAKEQEELLARSLELRLRLPNRTHRDTPRGPEPNARIVGIGGPAHLLPKGFDKHMNATIAEADPSPIERDTAPDHLAVADGVVGGHGGIDLRSGVVSTGSSWPFLLGTIAMLEHAIAQYALATACDRGFVLVSPPEVVKTDIAARCGFNPRDEQASQTYFVSTSRTDSSGEELCLVGTAEISIAALLAGRTFPAPLQTGKSSSATETTAQSSGSSSLSQQQLPLRVVALSHSFRAEAGARGADTRGLYRVHQFAKAELFVVCNASQSDEILEELRSLQEHIISSLGIPYRVLNMPSEELGASAYRKYDIEAWMPGRGSWGEISSASNCTDHQSRRLHIKHKTRNSDGKADFAHTLNGTAAAIPRLVVALLENYGRAEGGRLRLPICLRKFWLGGEADLNVEWLPGPLQPYFGRIGARPFIGNLPYAAPLQAREIPRIPRRSYSASSHKPKESPIRSAITHVRALAERTGTDPASLVMALLILHELTAVLPLVVLFYFFSFLGIGATVLHWLFPGLMQLDTDAVDKATFGSGAAEPVQHFWLTAKLQDWLDEGMKRAEKYGRRKGYFGFQKDVAPTDEDQATGAGASKVLAGAFADAVAAYVIIKLLFPVRIGASIALAPAFSRAAIEPCKRLVRRIRHK
;
A
#
# COMPACT_ATOMS: atom_id res chain seq x y z
N MET A 1 -23.77 27.70 -8.92
CA MET A 1 -22.71 28.46 -8.22
C MET A 1 -21.40 28.55 -9.03
N ALA A 2 -20.93 27.47 -9.68
CA ALA A 2 -19.71 27.50 -10.52
C ALA A 2 -19.73 28.55 -11.66
N LEU A 3 -20.90 28.82 -12.27
CA LEU A 3 -21.06 29.83 -13.33
C LEU A 3 -20.91 31.28 -12.86
N ARG A 4 -21.14 31.57 -11.57
CA ARG A 4 -20.88 32.91 -11.00
C ARG A 4 -19.38 33.14 -10.83
N SER A 5 -18.67 32.15 -10.27
CA SER A 5 -17.24 32.23 -10.03
C SER A 5 -16.41 32.50 -11.29
N LEU A 6 -16.82 31.96 -12.44
CA LEU A 6 -16.11 32.18 -13.72
C LEU A 6 -16.44 33.56 -14.34
N SER A 7 -17.68 34.04 -14.20
CA SER A 7 -18.09 35.37 -14.68
C SER A 7 -17.46 36.50 -13.86
N ASP A 8 -17.27 36.29 -12.56
CA ASP A 8 -16.68 37.27 -11.64
C ASP A 8 -15.15 37.37 -11.86
N LEU A 9 -14.49 36.27 -12.18
CA LEU A 9 -13.06 36.23 -12.55
C LEU A 9 -12.77 36.97 -13.87
N LEU A 10 -13.69 36.89 -14.84
CA LEU A 10 -13.54 37.58 -16.13
C LEU A 10 -13.80 39.09 -16.05
N ARG A 11 -14.56 39.59 -15.05
CA ARG A 11 -14.81 41.03 -14.85
C ARG A 11 -13.75 41.74 -14.02
N ALA A 12 -13.00 41.02 -13.18
CA ALA A 12 -12.04 41.62 -12.24
C ALA A 12 -10.80 42.24 -12.91
N GLU A 13 -10.44 41.83 -14.14
CA GLU A 13 -9.22 42.31 -14.82
C GLU A 13 -9.40 43.55 -15.72
N ALA A 14 -10.61 44.11 -15.83
CA ALA A 14 -10.91 45.22 -16.76
C ALA A 14 -10.72 46.65 -16.19
N ARG A 15 -9.91 46.85 -15.13
CA ARG A 15 -9.59 48.20 -14.60
C ARG A 15 -8.14 48.60 -14.91
N PRO A 16 -7.88 49.69 -15.67
CA PRO A 16 -6.52 50.14 -15.91
C PRO A 16 -6.03 50.99 -14.73
N SER A 17 -5.06 50.45 -13.97
CA SER A 17 -4.32 51.23 -12.98
C SER A 17 -3.26 52.07 -13.68
N ARG A 18 -3.55 53.38 -13.78
CA ARG A 18 -2.56 54.44 -14.04
C ARG A 18 -1.50 54.42 -12.94
N ARG A 19 -0.22 54.31 -13.29
CA ARG A 19 0.89 55.04 -12.68
C ARG A 19 2.09 55.05 -13.64
N LEU A 20 2.41 56.27 -14.07
CA LEU A 20 3.59 56.66 -14.81
C LEU A 20 4.82 56.67 -13.90
N GLY A 21 5.96 56.27 -14.45
CA GLY A 21 7.30 56.41 -13.87
C GLY A 21 8.33 56.07 -14.94
N SER A 22 8.73 57.09 -15.68
CA SER A 22 9.62 57.08 -16.85
C SER A 22 11.04 56.61 -16.57
N TRP A 23 11.59 55.73 -17.43
CA TRP A 23 13.02 55.73 -17.78
C TRP A 23 13.16 55.31 -19.26
N ASN A 24 13.55 56.28 -20.10
CA ASN A 24 13.98 56.08 -21.49
C ASN A 24 15.48 55.78 -21.49
N HIS A 25 15.93 54.80 -22.28
CA HIS A 25 17.15 54.91 -23.08
C HIS A 25 17.12 53.92 -24.25
N LEU A 26 17.39 54.46 -25.44
CA LEU A 26 17.56 53.76 -26.72
C LEU A 26 18.83 52.89 -26.74
N GLY A 27 18.83 51.86 -27.59
CA GLY A 27 20.03 51.14 -28.00
C GLY A 27 19.73 49.99 -28.96
N SER A 28 19.74 50.28 -30.25
CA SER A 28 19.65 49.35 -31.38
C SER A 28 20.90 48.49 -31.58
N SER A 29 20.76 47.20 -31.88
CA SER A 29 21.60 46.47 -32.85
C SER A 29 21.15 45.00 -33.02
N THR A 30 20.76 44.63 -34.25
CA THR A 30 20.92 43.29 -34.84
C THR A 30 22.42 43.03 -35.15
N PRO A 31 22.89 41.89 -35.74
CA PRO A 31 22.30 40.59 -36.08
C PRO A 31 23.17 39.37 -35.61
N SER A 32 22.72 38.12 -35.84
CA SER A 32 23.47 37.10 -36.62
C SER A 32 23.00 35.66 -36.34
N THR A 33 22.79 34.94 -37.44
CA THR A 33 22.50 33.52 -37.65
C THR A 33 23.64 32.58 -37.21
N LEU A 34 23.33 31.34 -36.79
CA LEU A 34 24.03 30.09 -37.20
C LEU A 34 23.33 28.82 -36.66
N ARG A 35 23.44 27.74 -37.46
CA ARG A 35 22.73 26.44 -37.48
C ARG A 35 23.08 25.48 -36.32
N PRO A 36 22.24 24.47 -36.02
CA PRO A 36 22.65 23.27 -35.28
C PRO A 36 23.06 22.09 -36.20
N PRO A 37 23.99 21.21 -35.78
CA PRO A 37 24.42 20.05 -36.54
C PRO A 37 23.58 18.80 -36.27
N THR A 38 23.58 17.93 -37.28
CA THR A 38 23.03 16.58 -37.40
C THR A 38 23.73 15.55 -36.50
N ALA A 39 22.99 14.56 -35.98
CA ALA A 39 23.54 13.30 -35.47
C ALA A 39 22.66 12.12 -35.89
N GLN A 40 23.34 11.06 -36.33
CA GLN A 40 22.87 9.93 -37.12
C GLN A 40 22.06 8.88 -36.34
N ALA A 41 21.17 8.22 -37.08
CA ALA A 41 20.47 7.01 -36.71
C ALA A 41 21.43 5.80 -36.62
N CYS A 42 21.25 4.97 -35.60
CA CYS A 42 21.83 3.63 -35.55
C CYS A 42 20.69 2.63 -35.36
N VAL A 43 20.44 1.85 -36.41
CA VAL A 43 19.51 0.71 -36.46
C VAL A 43 20.22 -0.47 -35.82
N CYS A 44 19.59 -1.14 -34.85
CA CYS A 44 20.07 -2.43 -34.34
C CYS A 44 18.91 -3.43 -34.31
N GLN A 45 19.05 -4.47 -35.13
CA GLN A 45 18.10 -5.57 -35.31
C GLN A 45 18.12 -6.50 -34.09
N CYS A 46 16.97 -6.69 -33.45
CA CYS A 46 16.78 -7.74 -32.44
C CYS A 46 16.18 -8.99 -33.09
N ARG A 47 16.91 -10.10 -32.99
CA ARG A 47 16.45 -11.45 -33.34
C ARG A 47 15.30 -11.88 -32.42
N THR A 48 14.25 -12.39 -33.04
CA THR A 48 13.12 -13.07 -32.42
C THR A 48 13.54 -14.44 -31.89
N VAL A 49 13.17 -14.74 -30.64
CA VAL A 49 13.02 -16.11 -30.14
C VAL A 49 11.63 -16.21 -29.53
N SER A 50 10.81 -17.07 -30.11
CA SER A 50 9.46 -17.40 -29.70
C SER A 50 9.48 -18.45 -28.57
N SER A 51 8.60 -18.31 -27.57
CA SER A 51 8.07 -19.46 -26.83
C SER A 51 6.78 -19.09 -26.08
N THR A 52 5.66 -19.49 -26.68
CA THR A 52 4.46 -20.14 -26.12
C THR A 52 3.90 -19.77 -24.73
N ASN A 53 2.60 -19.46 -24.76
CA ASN A 53 1.68 -19.23 -23.65
C ASN A 53 1.56 -20.41 -22.67
N ARG A 54 1.69 -20.11 -21.38
CA ARG A 54 0.90 -20.69 -20.29
C ARG A 54 0.77 -19.61 -19.22
N ALA A 55 -0.46 -19.19 -18.93
CA ALA A 55 -0.76 -18.17 -17.93
C ALA A 55 -0.12 -18.55 -16.58
N LYS A 56 0.77 -17.70 -16.07
CA LYS A 56 1.39 -17.84 -14.75
C LYS A 56 0.75 -16.84 -13.79
N PRO A 57 0.47 -17.24 -12.53
CA PRO A 57 0.08 -16.31 -11.49
C PRO A 57 1.17 -15.24 -11.32
N VAL A 58 0.73 -14.01 -11.08
CA VAL A 58 1.59 -12.84 -10.93
C VAL A 58 2.46 -13.01 -9.68
N GLY A 59 3.76 -13.21 -9.89
CA GLY A 59 4.75 -12.39 -9.18
C GLY A 59 5.48 -12.89 -7.92
N GLN A 60 5.22 -14.05 -7.31
CA GLN A 60 6.13 -14.54 -6.23
C GLN A 60 7.35 -15.31 -6.76
N ARG A 61 7.24 -15.94 -7.95
CA ARG A 61 8.30 -16.77 -8.55
C ARG A 61 9.61 -16.03 -8.90
N ARG A 62 9.62 -14.69 -8.93
CA ARG A 62 10.82 -13.89 -9.30
C ARG A 62 11.53 -13.24 -8.11
N LEU A 63 10.96 -13.26 -6.91
CA LEU A 63 11.51 -12.50 -5.78
C LEU A 63 12.72 -13.15 -5.11
N TYR A 64 12.88 -14.48 -5.23
CA TYR A 64 13.84 -15.23 -4.41
C TYR A 64 14.89 -16.04 -5.19
N ALA A 65 14.96 -15.89 -6.51
CA ALA A 65 15.97 -16.54 -7.33
C ALA A 65 17.23 -15.67 -7.43
N SER A 66 18.08 -15.67 -6.39
CA SER A 66 19.48 -15.24 -6.52
C SER A 66 20.38 -15.94 -5.51
N LYS A 67 21.59 -16.30 -5.96
CA LYS A 67 22.65 -16.94 -5.18
C LYS A 67 22.89 -16.23 -3.84
N ALA A 68 23.06 -17.04 -2.80
CA ALA A 68 23.45 -16.60 -1.47
C ALA A 68 24.88 -16.07 -1.48
N ASP A 69 25.05 -14.76 -1.30
CA ASP A 69 26.32 -14.18 -0.85
C ASP A 69 26.21 -13.96 0.67
N ASP A 70 26.68 -14.95 1.43
CA ASP A 70 26.62 -14.97 2.91
C ASP A 70 27.65 -14.04 3.58
N ASN A 71 28.29 -13.12 2.85
CA ASN A 71 29.44 -12.37 3.35
C ASN A 71 29.31 -10.86 3.12
N MET A 72 28.36 -10.22 3.80
CA MET A 72 28.28 -8.76 3.85
C MET A 72 29.16 -8.23 5.01
N GLY A 73 30.48 -8.30 4.82
CA GLY A 73 31.43 -7.50 5.60
C GLY A 73 31.31 -6.04 5.18
N CYS A 74 31.35 -5.12 6.14
CA CYS A 74 31.33 -3.68 5.91
C CYS A 74 32.59 -3.23 5.15
N ASN A 75 32.60 -3.36 3.81
CA ASN A 75 33.45 -2.69 2.83
C ASN A 75 33.13 -3.27 1.44
N THR A 76 32.04 -2.82 0.81
CA THR A 76 31.74 -3.20 -0.58
C THR A 76 32.42 -2.24 -1.56
N PRO A 77 33.11 -2.74 -2.60
CA PRO A 77 33.73 -1.91 -3.62
C PRO A 77 32.68 -1.16 -4.45
N ALA A 78 33.04 0.03 -4.92
CA ALA A 78 32.22 0.86 -5.81
C ALA A 78 31.91 0.11 -7.11
N GLY A 79 30.73 -0.51 -7.20
CA GLY A 79 30.31 -1.29 -8.36
C GLY A 79 29.29 -2.40 -8.08
N ALA A 80 29.11 -2.80 -6.81
CA ALA A 80 28.01 -3.69 -6.44
C ALA A 80 26.67 -2.95 -6.52
N GLY A 81 25.65 -3.57 -7.13
CA GLY A 81 24.29 -3.05 -7.13
C GLY A 81 23.75 -2.80 -5.71
N PRO A 82 22.55 -2.19 -5.57
CA PRO A 82 22.00 -1.89 -4.26
C PRO A 82 21.97 -3.14 -3.37
N PRO A 83 22.35 -3.04 -2.09
CA PRO A 83 22.42 -4.18 -1.18
C PRO A 83 21.06 -4.89 -1.14
N ARG A 84 21.04 -6.18 -1.47
CA ARG A 84 19.84 -7.03 -1.39
C ARG A 84 19.88 -7.81 -0.08
N LEU A 85 18.72 -7.90 0.58
CA LEU A 85 18.58 -8.78 1.74
C LEU A 85 18.73 -10.24 1.30
N PRO A 86 19.33 -11.10 2.13
CA PRO A 86 19.36 -12.53 1.84
C PRO A 86 17.94 -13.11 1.76
N VAL A 87 17.84 -14.32 1.20
CA VAL A 87 16.59 -15.08 1.08
C VAL A 87 15.90 -15.16 2.45
N PRO A 88 14.59 -14.83 2.55
CA PRO A 88 13.91 -14.78 3.84
C PRO A 88 13.87 -16.18 4.50
N GLY A 89 14.05 -16.20 5.81
CA GLY A 89 13.85 -17.40 6.63
C GLY A 89 12.41 -17.54 7.14
N THR A 90 12.11 -18.72 7.65
CA THR A 90 10.88 -19.03 8.38
C THR A 90 11.24 -19.68 9.71
N ASN A 91 10.38 -19.54 10.71
CA ASN A 91 10.49 -20.22 12.00
C ASN A 91 9.95 -21.66 11.97
N TRP A 92 9.51 -22.12 10.79
CA TRP A 92 9.15 -23.51 10.51
C TRP A 92 10.26 -24.21 9.71
N SER A 93 10.81 -25.24 10.31
CA SER A 93 11.68 -26.20 9.64
C SER A 93 10.88 -27.07 8.66
N TRP A 94 11.59 -27.69 7.70
CA TRP A 94 10.99 -28.57 6.70
C TRP A 94 11.06 -30.05 7.11
N ASN A 95 10.90 -30.32 8.41
CA ASN A 95 10.86 -31.68 8.95
C ASN A 95 9.40 -32.09 9.29
N GLU A 96 9.13 -33.40 9.43
CA GLU A 96 7.74 -33.87 9.59
C GLU A 96 7.10 -33.42 10.91
N PRO A 97 7.79 -33.49 12.06
CA PRO A 97 7.21 -33.02 13.33
C PRO A 97 6.79 -31.55 13.26
N ASP A 98 7.58 -30.71 12.60
CA ASP A 98 7.31 -29.29 12.53
C ASP A 98 6.25 -28.94 11.48
N LEU A 99 6.15 -29.71 10.39
CA LEU A 99 5.02 -29.61 9.46
C LEU A 99 3.69 -30.01 10.10
N LEU A 100 3.68 -31.00 11.00
CA LEU A 100 2.48 -31.37 11.77
C LEU A 100 2.09 -30.27 12.74
N ALA A 101 3.05 -29.71 13.48
CA ALA A 101 2.81 -28.57 14.35
C ALA A 101 2.33 -27.32 13.57
N ALA A 102 2.85 -27.11 12.36
CA ALA A 102 2.39 -26.04 11.48
C ALA A 102 0.93 -26.26 11.03
N ALA A 103 0.52 -27.50 10.77
CA ALA A 103 -0.87 -27.83 10.43
C ALA A 103 -1.83 -27.55 11.58
N GLU A 104 -1.43 -27.90 12.82
CA GLU A 104 -2.20 -27.55 14.03
C GLU A 104 -2.33 -26.04 14.20
N GLU A 105 -1.25 -25.29 13.96
CA GLU A 105 -1.25 -23.83 14.05
C GLU A 105 -2.14 -23.18 12.97
N VAL A 106 -2.08 -23.67 11.73
CA VAL A 106 -2.95 -23.23 10.63
C VAL A 106 -4.42 -23.47 10.99
N ALA A 107 -4.76 -24.64 11.53
CA ALA A 107 -6.13 -24.96 11.95
C ALA A 107 -6.59 -24.07 13.10
N LEU A 108 -5.74 -23.86 14.11
CA LEU A 108 -6.02 -23.01 15.28
C LEU A 108 -6.32 -21.55 14.91
N ARG A 109 -5.66 -21.02 13.88
CA ARG A 109 -5.79 -19.63 13.44
C ARG A 109 -6.76 -19.43 12.27
N LYS A 110 -7.30 -20.51 11.69
CA LYS A 110 -7.97 -20.50 10.37
C LYS A 110 -7.15 -19.75 9.30
N ALA A 111 -5.84 -19.99 9.29
CA ALA A 111 -4.94 -19.31 8.36
C ALA A 111 -5.21 -19.76 6.91
N ALA A 112 -4.93 -18.86 5.95
CA ALA A 112 -5.14 -19.11 4.51
C ALA A 112 -4.07 -20.07 3.92
N PHE A 113 -4.09 -21.32 4.36
CA PHE A 113 -3.19 -22.39 3.95
C PHE A 113 -3.97 -23.69 3.79
N ARG A 114 -3.99 -24.25 2.58
CA ARG A 114 -4.90 -25.36 2.24
C ARG A 114 -4.27 -26.72 2.59
N PRO A 115 -5.08 -27.76 2.83
CA PRO A 115 -4.55 -29.12 3.04
C PRO A 115 -3.64 -29.60 1.90
N GLU A 116 -3.95 -29.25 0.66
CA GLU A 116 -3.16 -29.63 -0.51
C GLU A 116 -1.77 -28.95 -0.51
N ASP A 117 -1.65 -27.76 0.09
CA ASP A 117 -0.36 -27.08 0.26
C ASP A 117 0.58 -27.90 1.19
N PHE A 118 0.03 -28.60 2.20
CA PHE A 118 0.81 -29.51 3.07
C PHE A 118 1.22 -30.78 2.35
N GLU A 119 0.34 -31.35 1.52
CA GLU A 119 0.68 -32.49 0.67
C GLU A 119 1.79 -32.14 -0.32
N GLU A 120 1.72 -30.95 -0.94
CA GLU A 120 2.77 -30.43 -1.80
C GLU A 120 4.10 -30.30 -1.03
N LEU A 121 4.09 -29.75 0.18
CA LEU A 121 5.30 -29.65 1.01
C LEU A 121 5.94 -31.01 1.32
N ARG A 122 5.13 -32.04 1.59
CA ARG A 122 5.63 -33.42 1.81
C ARG A 122 6.18 -34.02 0.53
N TYR A 123 5.49 -33.85 -0.60
CA TYR A 123 5.95 -34.31 -1.91
C TYR A 123 7.28 -33.67 -2.29
N LEU A 124 7.38 -32.34 -2.20
CA LEU A 124 8.61 -31.60 -2.50
C LEU A 124 9.77 -32.09 -1.63
N ARG A 125 9.51 -32.48 -0.38
CA ARG A 125 10.53 -32.97 0.55
C ARG A 125 11.05 -34.34 0.15
N GLN A 126 10.15 -35.27 -0.15
CA GLN A 126 10.50 -36.60 -0.62
C GLN A 126 11.29 -36.51 -1.93
N ARG A 127 10.83 -35.67 -2.87
CA ARG A 127 11.53 -35.42 -4.13
C ARG A 127 12.91 -34.82 -3.92
N SER A 128 13.04 -33.82 -3.05
CA SER A 128 14.33 -33.21 -2.69
C SER A 128 15.30 -34.22 -2.09
N LYS A 129 14.83 -35.14 -1.24
CA LYS A 129 15.69 -36.17 -0.65
C LYS A 129 16.22 -37.13 -1.70
N LEU A 130 15.33 -37.65 -2.55
CA LEU A 130 15.70 -38.55 -3.65
C LEU A 130 16.66 -37.87 -4.64
N LEU A 131 16.42 -36.59 -4.95
CA LEU A 131 17.26 -35.81 -5.86
C LEU A 131 18.65 -35.56 -5.27
N GLN A 132 18.76 -35.31 -3.96
CA GLN A 132 20.06 -35.18 -3.28
C GLN A 132 20.86 -36.48 -3.31
N GLU A 133 20.21 -37.63 -3.07
CA GLU A 133 20.85 -38.95 -3.15
C GLU A 133 21.36 -39.24 -4.57
N ARG A 134 20.54 -38.97 -5.59
CA ARG A 134 20.93 -39.09 -7.00
C ARG A 134 22.05 -38.14 -7.39
N HIS A 135 21.98 -36.88 -6.97
CA HIS A 135 23.01 -35.88 -7.24
C HIS A 135 24.34 -36.27 -6.58
N ALA A 136 24.32 -36.85 -5.37
CA ALA A 136 25.51 -37.37 -4.73
C ALA A 136 26.15 -38.53 -5.53
N ALA A 137 25.33 -39.46 -6.04
CA ALA A 137 25.81 -40.55 -6.89
C ALA A 137 26.43 -40.03 -8.22
N VAL A 138 25.77 -39.08 -8.87
CA VAL A 138 26.31 -38.45 -10.10
C VAL A 138 27.56 -37.63 -9.81
N SER A 139 27.61 -36.91 -8.69
CA SER A 139 28.82 -36.19 -8.26
C SER A 139 30.00 -37.13 -8.03
N ALA A 140 29.77 -38.31 -7.44
CA ALA A 140 30.79 -39.35 -7.32
C ALA A 140 31.23 -39.88 -8.69
N LYS A 141 30.29 -40.17 -9.59
CA LYS A 141 30.57 -40.60 -10.98
C LYS A 141 31.39 -39.56 -11.75
N GLN A 142 31.07 -38.27 -11.61
CA GLN A 142 31.82 -37.16 -12.21
C GLN A 142 33.27 -37.12 -11.72
N LYS A 143 33.52 -37.36 -10.44
CA LYS A 143 34.89 -37.43 -9.89
C LYS A 143 35.66 -38.60 -10.50
N THR A 144 35.07 -39.79 -10.55
CA THR A 144 35.71 -40.99 -11.13
C THR A 144 36.00 -40.83 -12.62
N LEU A 145 35.01 -40.39 -13.42
CA LEU A 145 35.20 -40.13 -14.85
C LEU A 145 36.22 -39.02 -15.10
N GLY A 146 36.24 -37.98 -14.26
CA GLY A 146 37.25 -36.91 -14.34
C GLY A 146 38.67 -37.41 -14.11
N LEU A 147 38.88 -38.37 -13.21
CA LEU A 147 40.17 -39.02 -13.01
C LEU A 147 40.52 -39.95 -14.18
N ALA A 148 39.57 -40.73 -14.67
CA ALA A 148 39.76 -41.64 -15.81
C ALA A 148 40.14 -40.89 -17.10
N VAL A 149 39.44 -39.79 -17.42
CA VAL A 149 39.77 -38.94 -18.57
C VAL A 149 41.18 -38.36 -18.45
N ARG A 150 41.59 -37.90 -17.26
CA ARG A 150 42.96 -37.41 -17.04
C ARG A 150 44.00 -38.51 -17.25
N ALA A 151 43.75 -39.71 -16.74
CA ALA A 151 44.66 -40.85 -16.90
C ALA A 151 44.79 -41.27 -18.38
N LEU A 152 43.68 -41.32 -19.12
CA LEU A 152 43.69 -41.63 -20.56
C LEU A 152 44.37 -40.52 -21.39
N GLN A 153 44.19 -39.26 -21.03
CA GLN A 153 44.91 -38.14 -21.67
C GLN A 153 46.42 -38.21 -21.46
N MET A 154 46.88 -38.60 -20.26
CA MET A 154 48.30 -38.81 -19.98
C MET A 154 48.87 -39.96 -20.84
N ARG A 155 48.17 -41.10 -20.90
CA ARG A 155 48.57 -42.24 -21.74
C ARG A 155 48.61 -41.90 -23.23
N ALA A 156 47.62 -41.16 -23.73
CA ALA A 156 47.58 -40.73 -25.12
C ALA A 156 48.75 -39.79 -25.45
N LYS A 157 49.15 -38.93 -24.50
CA LYS A 157 50.32 -38.07 -24.65
C LYS A 157 51.63 -38.85 -24.65
N GLU A 158 51.77 -39.84 -23.77
CA GLU A 158 52.94 -40.73 -23.71
C GLU A 158 53.12 -41.55 -25.01
N GLN A 159 52.02 -42.05 -25.60
CA GLN A 159 52.05 -42.76 -26.88
C GLN A 159 52.36 -41.84 -28.06
N ALA A 160 51.87 -40.59 -28.07
CA ALA A 160 52.19 -39.62 -29.12
C ALA A 160 53.69 -39.24 -29.17
N ASP A 161 54.40 -39.36 -28.04
CA ASP A 161 55.84 -39.15 -27.98
C ASP A 161 56.66 -40.38 -28.47
N SER A 162 56.02 -41.55 -28.63
CA SER A 162 56.63 -42.78 -29.19
C SER A 162 56.28 -42.96 -30.68
N LYS A 163 57.28 -43.15 -31.56
CA LYS A 163 57.16 -43.09 -33.04
C LYS A 163 56.59 -44.33 -33.75
N GLU A 164 55.83 -45.20 -33.07
CA GLU A 164 55.21 -46.40 -33.67
C GLU A 164 53.69 -46.29 -33.65
N ALA A 165 53.08 -46.00 -34.81
CA ALA A 165 51.64 -45.86 -34.98
C ALA A 165 50.99 -47.23 -35.26
N ASP A 166 50.49 -47.86 -34.21
CA ASP A 166 49.83 -49.18 -34.26
C ASP A 166 48.33 -49.10 -33.96
N LYS A 167 47.59 -50.20 -34.22
CA LYS A 167 46.14 -50.34 -33.96
C LYS A 167 45.69 -49.97 -32.53
N GLU A 168 46.62 -49.94 -31.57
CA GLU A 168 46.36 -49.53 -30.19
C GLU A 168 46.04 -48.03 -30.06
N GLU A 169 46.61 -47.15 -30.89
CA GLU A 169 46.40 -45.70 -30.84
C GLU A 169 44.94 -45.33 -31.15
N VAL A 170 44.38 -45.92 -32.21
CA VAL A 170 42.96 -45.75 -32.61
C VAL A 170 42.01 -46.22 -31.50
N THR A 171 42.38 -47.31 -30.80
CA THR A 171 41.57 -47.88 -29.73
C THR A 171 41.60 -47.00 -28.47
N LEU A 172 42.76 -46.43 -28.14
CA LEU A 172 42.91 -45.51 -27.02
C LEU A 172 42.17 -44.18 -27.27
N GLU A 173 42.26 -43.64 -28.49
CA GLU A 173 41.59 -42.40 -28.87
C GLU A 173 40.06 -42.56 -28.83
N MET A 174 39.53 -43.68 -29.33
CA MET A 174 38.10 -44.01 -29.23
C MET A 174 37.65 -44.13 -27.77
N THR A 175 38.45 -44.79 -26.92
CA THR A 175 38.16 -44.93 -25.48
C THR A 175 38.19 -43.58 -24.75
N LEU A 176 39.13 -42.70 -25.12
CA LEU A 176 39.21 -41.35 -24.59
C LEU A 176 38.01 -40.51 -24.99
N GLN A 177 37.59 -40.55 -26.27
CA GLN A 177 36.40 -39.84 -26.75
C GLN A 177 35.14 -40.32 -26.02
N GLN A 178 34.99 -41.64 -25.83
CA GLN A 178 33.87 -42.20 -25.08
C GLN A 178 33.87 -41.72 -23.62
N ALA A 179 35.00 -41.80 -22.92
CA ALA A 179 35.12 -41.33 -21.53
C ALA A 179 34.85 -39.81 -21.40
N GLN A 180 35.26 -39.02 -22.39
CA GLN A 180 34.97 -37.58 -22.46
C GLN A 180 33.47 -37.31 -22.66
N SER A 181 32.81 -38.06 -23.54
CA SER A 181 31.36 -37.97 -23.75
C SER A 181 30.60 -38.32 -22.46
N GLU A 182 30.92 -39.45 -21.83
CA GLU A 182 30.28 -39.86 -20.58
C GLU A 182 30.50 -38.86 -19.44
N ALA A 183 31.70 -38.24 -19.37
CA ALA A 183 31.98 -37.18 -18.41
C ALA A 183 31.18 -35.90 -18.69
N ALA A 184 30.97 -35.56 -19.97
CA ALA A 184 30.14 -34.42 -20.37
C ALA A 184 28.66 -34.65 -20.03
N ASP A 185 28.14 -35.85 -20.28
CA ASP A 185 26.76 -36.23 -19.95
C ASP A 185 26.53 -36.21 -18.44
N ALA A 186 27.44 -36.81 -17.65
CA ALA A 186 27.35 -36.77 -16.20
C ALA A 186 27.40 -35.33 -15.65
N ARG A 187 28.18 -34.43 -16.26
CA ARG A 187 28.22 -33.00 -15.91
C ARG A 187 26.90 -32.29 -16.23
N LYS A 188 26.31 -32.59 -17.39
CA LYS A 188 25.01 -32.05 -17.80
C LYS A 188 23.91 -32.50 -16.83
N GLU A 189 23.86 -33.80 -16.55
CA GLU A 189 22.91 -34.40 -15.60
C GLU A 189 23.02 -33.75 -14.20
N GLY A 190 24.25 -33.58 -13.70
CA GLY A 190 24.48 -32.93 -12.41
C GLY A 190 24.00 -31.47 -12.37
N LYS A 191 24.18 -30.70 -13.46
CA LYS A 191 23.68 -29.33 -13.56
C LYS A 191 22.15 -29.26 -13.59
N GLU A 192 21.51 -30.17 -14.33
CA GLU A 192 20.04 -30.25 -14.40
C GLU A 192 19.45 -30.61 -13.03
N MET A 193 20.03 -31.59 -12.31
CA MET A 193 19.61 -31.92 -10.95
C MET A 193 19.83 -30.78 -9.97
N ALA A 194 20.96 -30.06 -10.04
CA ALA A 194 21.20 -28.91 -9.17
C ALA A 194 20.16 -27.80 -9.39
N LYS A 195 19.76 -27.57 -10.64
CA LYS A 195 18.71 -26.62 -10.98
C LYS A 195 17.34 -27.08 -10.47
N GLU A 196 16.98 -28.36 -10.65
CA GLU A 196 15.74 -28.93 -10.12
C GLU A 196 15.71 -28.81 -8.58
N GLN A 197 16.84 -29.06 -7.92
CA GLN A 197 16.96 -28.91 -6.46
C GLN A 197 16.72 -27.47 -6.00
N GLU A 198 17.25 -26.48 -6.73
CA GLU A 198 17.01 -25.05 -6.46
C GLU A 198 15.53 -24.69 -6.63
N GLU A 199 14.88 -25.18 -7.69
CA GLU A 199 13.45 -24.96 -7.96
C GLU A 199 12.55 -25.57 -6.87
N LEU A 200 12.86 -26.79 -6.41
CA LEU A 200 12.15 -27.46 -5.31
C LEU A 200 12.28 -26.69 -3.99
N LEU A 201 13.50 -26.22 -3.67
CA LEU A 201 13.74 -25.44 -2.46
C LEU A 201 13.04 -24.09 -2.51
N ALA A 202 13.03 -23.43 -3.67
CA ALA A 202 12.32 -22.17 -3.87
C ALA A 202 10.80 -22.33 -3.69
N ARG A 203 10.21 -23.39 -4.28
CA ARG A 203 8.78 -23.68 -4.12
C ARG A 203 8.41 -24.06 -2.69
N SER A 204 9.23 -24.87 -2.03
CA SER A 204 9.08 -25.19 -0.61
C SER A 204 9.12 -23.93 0.27
N LEU A 205 10.04 -23.02 -0.01
CA LEU A 205 10.15 -21.77 0.74
C LEU A 205 8.92 -20.87 0.51
N GLU A 206 8.45 -20.72 -0.73
CA GLU A 206 7.24 -19.96 -1.07
C GLU A 206 6.04 -20.40 -0.22
N LEU A 207 5.80 -21.72 -0.13
CA LEU A 207 4.75 -22.28 0.72
C LEU A 207 5.02 -22.02 2.20
N ARG A 208 6.24 -22.30 2.70
CA ARG A 208 6.55 -22.12 4.12
C ARG A 208 6.53 -20.66 4.59
N LEU A 209 6.69 -19.68 3.70
CA LEU A 209 6.56 -18.26 4.05
C LEU A 209 5.11 -17.84 4.30
N ARG A 210 4.14 -18.59 3.76
CA ARG A 210 2.69 -18.40 4.01
C ARG A 210 2.26 -18.91 5.39
N LEU A 211 3.07 -19.74 6.04
CA LEU A 211 2.77 -20.24 7.38
C LEU A 211 2.80 -19.09 8.41
N PRO A 212 1.82 -19.03 9.32
CA PRO A 212 1.77 -18.01 10.37
C PRO A 212 2.87 -18.24 11.40
N ASN A 213 3.05 -17.31 12.32
CA ASN A 213 3.84 -17.53 13.53
C ASN A 213 3.17 -18.59 14.43
N ARG A 214 3.92 -19.13 15.39
CA ARG A 214 3.39 -19.97 16.46
C ARG A 214 2.47 -19.16 17.36
N THR A 215 1.58 -19.81 18.11
CA THR A 215 0.71 -19.16 19.11
C THR A 215 1.22 -19.35 20.54
N HIS A 216 1.15 -18.29 21.35
CA HIS A 216 1.43 -18.36 22.77
C HIS A 216 0.39 -19.21 23.51
N ARG A 217 0.83 -19.96 24.54
CA ARG A 217 -0.02 -20.92 25.26
C ARG A 217 -1.27 -20.28 25.91
N ASP A 218 -1.16 -19.02 26.34
CA ASP A 218 -2.23 -18.28 27.02
C ASP A 218 -3.13 -17.48 26.07
N THR A 219 -2.92 -17.61 24.75
CA THR A 219 -3.81 -16.99 23.76
C THR A 219 -5.16 -17.70 23.80
N PRO A 220 -6.29 -16.98 23.96
CA PRO A 220 -7.62 -17.55 23.84
C PRO A 220 -7.82 -18.20 22.47
N ARG A 221 -8.59 -19.28 22.39
CA ARG A 221 -8.81 -19.99 21.13
C ARG A 221 -10.10 -19.53 20.48
N GLY A 222 -10.11 -19.40 19.14
CA GLY A 222 -11.31 -19.15 18.36
C GLY A 222 -11.41 -17.72 17.78
N PRO A 223 -12.62 -17.27 17.41
CA PRO A 223 -12.86 -15.99 16.74
C PRO A 223 -12.84 -14.81 17.73
N GLU A 224 -12.87 -13.58 17.21
CA GLU A 224 -12.85 -12.31 17.97
C GLU A 224 -13.71 -12.26 19.26
N PRO A 225 -14.97 -12.78 19.30
CA PRO A 225 -15.77 -12.78 20.53
C PRO A 225 -15.16 -13.57 21.71
N ASN A 226 -14.17 -14.43 21.45
CA ASN A 226 -13.47 -15.19 22.49
C ASN A 226 -12.30 -14.39 23.11
N ALA A 227 -12.11 -13.13 22.72
CA ALA A 227 -11.16 -12.23 23.36
C ALA A 227 -11.45 -12.15 24.86
N ARG A 228 -10.38 -12.15 25.67
CA ARG A 228 -10.50 -12.07 27.13
C ARG A 228 -10.13 -10.67 27.60
N ILE A 229 -11.02 -10.04 28.36
CA ILE A 229 -10.69 -8.79 29.04
C ILE A 229 -9.67 -9.09 30.15
N VAL A 230 -8.52 -8.42 30.11
CA VAL A 230 -7.42 -8.57 31.08
C VAL A 230 -7.16 -7.31 31.89
N GLY A 231 -7.79 -6.20 31.54
CA GLY A 231 -7.69 -4.94 32.26
C GLY A 231 -8.78 -3.96 31.85
N ILE A 232 -9.18 -3.09 32.78
CA ILE A 232 -10.13 -2.00 32.55
C ILE A 232 -9.56 -0.76 33.26
N GLY A 233 -9.61 0.40 32.61
CA GLY A 233 -9.08 1.64 33.17
C GLY A 233 -9.88 2.88 32.78
N GLY A 234 -9.51 4.00 33.40
CA GLY A 234 -10.13 5.31 33.18
C GLY A 234 -11.13 5.75 34.26
N PRO A 235 -11.76 6.93 34.09
CA PRO A 235 -12.66 7.52 35.07
C PRO A 235 -13.96 6.71 35.22
N ALA A 236 -14.39 6.44 36.47
CA ALA A 236 -15.62 5.65 36.74
C ALA A 236 -16.86 6.20 36.06
N HIS A 237 -17.00 7.52 36.13
CA HIS A 237 -18.19 8.23 35.68
C HIS A 237 -18.31 8.29 34.16
N LEU A 238 -17.28 7.86 33.42
CA LEU A 238 -17.28 7.81 31.95
C LEU A 238 -17.38 6.37 31.41
N LEU A 239 -17.34 5.35 32.28
CA LEU A 239 -17.59 3.97 31.85
C LEU A 239 -19.05 3.81 31.40
N PRO A 240 -19.34 2.88 30.46
CA PRO A 240 -20.71 2.61 30.05
C PRO A 240 -21.61 2.23 31.23
N LYS A 241 -22.90 2.59 31.15
CA LYS A 241 -23.89 2.24 32.17
C LYS A 241 -23.97 0.72 32.33
N GLY A 242 -23.95 0.23 33.57
CA GLY A 242 -23.93 -1.21 33.88
C GLY A 242 -22.53 -1.82 34.02
N PHE A 243 -21.47 -1.05 33.77
CA PHE A 243 -20.09 -1.49 33.98
C PHE A 243 -19.64 -1.12 35.41
N ASP A 244 -19.66 -2.08 36.34
CA ASP A 244 -19.21 -1.86 37.73
C ASP A 244 -17.69 -2.08 37.87
N LYS A 245 -17.00 -1.15 38.55
CA LYS A 245 -15.57 -1.22 38.87
C LYS A 245 -15.21 -2.39 39.78
N HIS A 246 -16.19 -3.01 40.44
CA HIS A 246 -15.99 -4.13 41.36
C HIS A 246 -16.07 -5.51 40.70
N MET A 247 -16.16 -5.63 39.37
CA MET A 247 -16.17 -6.93 38.64
C MET A 247 -14.80 -7.65 38.61
N ASN A 248 -14.02 -7.58 39.70
CA ASN A 248 -12.73 -8.25 39.86
C ASN A 248 -12.85 -9.79 40.07
N ALA A 249 -14.05 -10.38 40.09
CA ALA A 249 -14.23 -11.82 40.35
C ALA A 249 -14.28 -12.68 39.07
N THR A 250 -14.87 -12.18 37.97
CA THR A 250 -14.86 -12.85 36.65
C THR A 250 -14.94 -11.80 35.54
N ILE A 251 -13.85 -11.09 35.28
CA ILE A 251 -13.71 -10.08 34.21
C ILE A 251 -14.07 -10.67 32.81
N ALA A 252 -14.05 -12.00 32.64
CA ALA A 252 -14.46 -12.70 31.42
C ALA A 252 -15.98 -12.76 31.17
N GLU A 253 -16.81 -12.52 32.19
CA GLU A 253 -18.28 -12.57 32.12
C GLU A 253 -18.92 -11.17 32.11
N ALA A 254 -18.09 -10.12 32.15
CA ALA A 254 -18.45 -8.72 32.36
C ALA A 254 -18.72 -7.93 31.08
N ASP A 255 -19.14 -8.56 29.99
CA ASP A 255 -19.65 -7.83 28.81
C ASP A 255 -21.18 -7.73 28.91
N PRO A 256 -21.73 -6.63 29.47
CA PRO A 256 -23.17 -6.43 29.48
C PRO A 256 -23.63 -6.07 28.06
N SER A 257 -23.76 -7.09 27.21
CA SER A 257 -24.42 -6.94 25.92
C SER A 257 -25.94 -7.09 26.10
N PRO A 258 -26.78 -6.14 25.64
CA PRO A 258 -26.44 -4.90 24.92
C PRO A 258 -26.27 -3.68 25.85
N ILE A 259 -25.20 -2.90 25.63
CA ILE A 259 -25.01 -1.58 26.25
C ILE A 259 -25.91 -0.58 25.53
N GLU A 260 -26.80 0.10 26.27
CA GLU A 260 -27.65 1.15 25.70
C GLU A 260 -26.80 2.31 25.16
N ARG A 261 -27.10 2.76 23.92
CA ARG A 261 -26.43 3.91 23.32
C ARG A 261 -26.72 5.16 24.13
N ASP A 262 -25.67 5.87 24.54
CA ASP A 262 -25.83 7.14 25.23
C ASP A 262 -26.48 8.17 24.28
N THR A 263 -27.26 9.08 24.85
CA THR A 263 -27.81 10.25 24.15
C THR A 263 -26.75 11.30 23.80
N ALA A 264 -25.49 11.03 24.14
CA ALA A 264 -24.35 11.89 23.86
C ALA A 264 -24.18 12.14 22.34
N PRO A 265 -23.80 13.36 21.93
CA PRO A 265 -23.52 13.66 20.52
C PRO A 265 -22.32 12.84 20.01
N ASP A 266 -22.40 12.41 18.74
CA ASP A 266 -21.26 11.78 18.07
C ASP A 266 -20.12 12.77 17.80
N HIS A 267 -18.93 12.25 17.53
CA HIS A 267 -17.75 13.07 17.28
C HIS A 267 -17.92 14.09 16.13
N LEU A 268 -18.77 13.80 15.15
CA LEU A 268 -19.05 14.75 14.05
C LEU A 268 -19.90 15.91 14.56
N ALA A 269 -20.96 15.64 15.32
CA ALA A 269 -21.79 16.66 15.94
C ALA A 269 -21.03 17.49 16.99
N VAL A 270 -20.06 16.89 17.68
CA VAL A 270 -19.15 17.61 18.56
C VAL A 270 -18.24 18.53 17.74
N ALA A 271 -17.60 18.02 16.69
CA ALA A 271 -16.69 18.78 15.84
C ALA A 271 -17.37 19.95 15.10
N ASP A 272 -18.59 19.75 14.59
CA ASP A 272 -19.34 20.76 13.83
C ASP A 272 -19.72 22.00 14.66
N GLY A 273 -19.84 21.84 15.98
CA GLY A 273 -20.24 22.93 16.86
C GLY A 273 -19.09 23.58 17.63
N VAL A 274 -17.83 23.31 17.26
CA VAL A 274 -16.68 24.03 17.83
C VAL A 274 -16.69 25.48 17.30
N VAL A 275 -16.65 26.47 18.20
CA VAL A 275 -16.70 27.91 17.87
C VAL A 275 -15.30 28.51 17.91
N GLY A 276 -15.03 29.51 17.05
CA GLY A 276 -13.70 30.12 16.87
C GLY A 276 -12.97 29.53 15.65
N GLY A 277 -12.35 30.40 14.86
CA GLY A 277 -12.23 30.26 13.39
C GLY A 277 -11.73 28.92 12.84
N HIS A 278 -12.63 28.20 12.15
CA HIS A 278 -12.37 27.04 11.28
C HIS A 278 -12.12 25.67 11.95
N GLY A 279 -12.72 25.36 13.11
CA GLY A 279 -12.76 23.97 13.63
C GLY A 279 -13.73 23.07 12.86
N GLY A 280 -13.38 21.79 12.65
CA GLY A 280 -14.32 20.79 12.09
C GLY A 280 -13.65 19.61 11.39
N ILE A 281 -14.48 18.66 10.97
CA ILE A 281 -14.10 17.50 10.14
C ILE A 281 -14.80 17.64 8.79
N ASP A 282 -14.08 18.08 7.76
CA ASP A 282 -14.64 18.26 6.42
C ASP A 282 -14.50 16.99 5.57
N LEU A 283 -15.57 16.20 5.58
CA LEU A 283 -15.70 15.00 4.75
C LEU A 283 -16.04 15.33 3.28
N ARG A 284 -16.68 16.47 3.03
CA ARG A 284 -17.16 16.85 1.70
C ARG A 284 -16.00 17.18 0.78
N SER A 285 -15.02 17.94 1.26
CA SER A 285 -13.82 18.26 0.51
C SER A 285 -12.99 17.02 0.20
N GLY A 286 -12.98 16.04 1.11
CA GLY A 286 -12.42 14.70 0.89
C GLY A 286 -13.03 13.99 -0.33
N VAL A 287 -14.37 13.91 -0.36
CA VAL A 287 -15.11 13.28 -1.47
C VAL A 287 -14.80 13.94 -2.82
N VAL A 288 -14.66 15.27 -2.85
CA VAL A 288 -14.38 16.01 -4.08
C VAL A 288 -12.93 15.83 -4.56
N SER A 289 -11.98 15.68 -3.64
CA SER A 289 -10.54 15.68 -3.95
C SER A 289 -9.95 14.28 -4.14
N THR A 290 -10.28 13.33 -3.26
CA THR A 290 -9.63 12.00 -3.20
C THR A 290 -10.63 10.85 -3.14
N GLY A 291 -11.88 11.11 -2.71
CA GLY A 291 -12.94 10.11 -2.56
C GLY A 291 -13.47 10.03 -1.12
N SER A 292 -14.37 9.08 -0.86
CA SER A 292 -14.89 8.84 0.49
C SER A 292 -13.79 8.45 1.47
N SER A 293 -13.96 8.77 2.76
CA SER A 293 -13.04 8.37 3.84
C SER A 293 -11.63 8.98 3.78
N TRP A 294 -11.53 10.18 3.18
CA TRP A 294 -10.35 11.06 3.20
C TRP A 294 -10.69 12.41 3.85
N PRO A 295 -10.86 12.47 5.18
CA PRO A 295 -11.30 13.67 5.88
C PRO A 295 -10.24 14.78 5.84
N PHE A 296 -10.68 16.04 5.77
CA PHE A 296 -9.84 17.19 6.14
C PHE A 296 -10.12 17.56 7.60
N LEU A 297 -9.08 17.59 8.43
CA LEU A 297 -9.19 18.17 9.77
C LEU A 297 -8.89 19.67 9.72
N LEU A 298 -9.73 20.48 10.37
CA LEU A 298 -9.63 21.93 10.32
C LEU A 298 -9.47 22.52 11.73
N GLY A 299 -8.69 23.60 11.83
CA GLY A 299 -8.56 24.44 13.02
C GLY A 299 -8.24 23.64 14.29
N THR A 300 -9.07 23.81 15.31
CA THR A 300 -8.96 23.15 16.63
C THR A 300 -8.81 21.62 16.52
N ILE A 301 -9.49 20.97 15.57
CA ILE A 301 -9.40 19.52 15.39
C ILE A 301 -8.05 19.11 14.80
N ALA A 302 -7.50 19.89 13.86
CA ALA A 302 -6.15 19.67 13.35
C ALA A 302 -5.09 19.90 14.43
N MET A 303 -5.26 20.92 15.28
CA MET A 303 -4.36 21.13 16.43
C MET A 303 -4.40 19.98 17.43
N LEU A 304 -5.58 19.38 17.64
CA LEU A 304 -5.74 18.19 18.47
C LEU A 304 -4.97 16.97 17.91
N GLU A 305 -5.00 16.76 16.59
CA GLU A 305 -4.19 15.72 15.94
C GLU A 305 -2.70 15.86 16.31
N HIS A 306 -2.15 17.07 16.16
CA HIS A 306 -0.76 17.37 16.50
C HIS A 306 -0.45 17.24 18.00
N ALA A 307 -1.37 17.65 18.88
CA ALA A 307 -1.17 17.57 20.32
C ALA A 307 -1.11 16.11 20.80
N ILE A 308 -2.02 15.25 20.32
CA ILE A 308 -2.02 13.81 20.64
C ILE A 308 -0.74 13.15 20.11
N ALA A 309 -0.35 13.46 18.87
CA ALA A 309 0.86 12.91 18.27
C ALA A 309 2.10 13.23 19.11
N GLN A 310 2.31 14.51 19.43
CA GLN A 310 3.47 14.94 20.21
C GLN A 310 3.44 14.40 21.64
N TYR A 311 2.27 14.34 22.28
CA TYR A 311 2.12 13.76 23.60
C TYR A 311 2.54 12.28 23.63
N ALA A 312 2.07 11.48 22.68
CA ALA A 312 2.41 10.06 22.59
C ALA A 312 3.91 9.84 22.31
N LEU A 313 4.49 10.61 21.38
CA LEU A 313 5.93 10.57 21.08
C LEU A 313 6.77 10.96 22.30
N ALA A 314 6.42 12.05 22.98
CA ALA A 314 7.14 12.53 24.17
C ALA A 314 7.09 11.47 25.29
N THR A 315 5.91 10.89 25.53
CA THR A 315 5.73 9.84 26.54
C THR A 315 6.58 8.60 26.23
N ALA A 316 6.67 8.20 24.95
CA ALA A 316 7.54 7.10 24.53
C ALA A 316 9.03 7.45 24.69
N CYS A 317 9.44 8.65 24.29
CA CYS A 317 10.82 9.11 24.44
C CYS A 317 11.26 9.16 25.91
N ASP A 318 10.39 9.61 26.81
CA ASP A 318 10.62 9.62 28.26
C ASP A 318 10.81 8.19 28.83
N ARG A 319 10.33 7.17 28.11
CA ARG A 319 10.55 5.73 28.41
C ARG A 319 11.75 5.12 27.67
N GLY A 320 12.62 5.95 27.10
CA GLY A 320 13.87 5.53 26.47
C GLY A 320 13.71 5.03 25.04
N PHE A 321 12.59 5.31 24.36
CA PHE A 321 12.46 5.05 22.93
C PHE A 321 13.24 6.10 22.12
N VAL A 322 13.97 5.64 21.11
CA VAL A 322 14.64 6.50 20.15
C VAL A 322 13.62 6.94 19.09
N LEU A 323 13.39 8.25 18.98
CA LEU A 323 12.54 8.81 17.95
C LEU A 323 13.19 8.72 16.56
N VAL A 324 12.45 8.20 15.58
CA VAL A 324 12.86 8.17 14.17
C VAL A 324 11.76 8.71 13.27
N SER A 325 12.17 9.28 12.12
CA SER A 325 11.26 9.74 11.07
C SER A 325 11.42 8.85 9.83
N PRO A 326 10.54 7.84 9.64
CA PRO A 326 10.68 6.87 8.56
C PRO A 326 10.08 7.37 7.23
N PRO A 327 10.51 6.83 6.07
CA PRO A 327 9.79 6.98 4.83
C PRO A 327 8.44 6.22 4.87
N GLU A 328 7.44 6.73 4.15
CA GLU A 328 6.10 6.13 4.06
C GLU A 328 5.92 5.23 2.82
N VAL A 329 6.96 5.14 1.98
CA VAL A 329 7.04 4.29 0.79
C VAL A 329 8.16 3.28 0.97
N VAL A 330 7.87 2.00 0.72
CA VAL A 330 8.83 0.89 0.83
C VAL A 330 8.73 -0.04 -0.37
N LYS A 331 9.73 -0.91 -0.56
CA LYS A 331 9.64 -2.02 -1.51
C LYS A 331 8.58 -3.02 -1.06
N THR A 332 7.81 -3.57 -1.99
CA THR A 332 6.77 -4.57 -1.68
C THR A 332 7.34 -5.82 -1.01
N ASP A 333 8.56 -6.23 -1.37
CA ASP A 333 9.29 -7.31 -0.69
C ASP A 333 9.46 -7.05 0.82
N ILE A 334 9.73 -5.80 1.24
CA ILE A 334 9.87 -5.46 2.65
C ILE A 334 8.54 -5.58 3.38
N ALA A 335 7.45 -5.09 2.78
CA ALA A 335 6.11 -5.24 3.36
C ALA A 335 5.71 -6.72 3.50
N ALA A 336 5.98 -7.53 2.47
CA ALA A 336 5.73 -8.97 2.49
C ALA A 336 6.54 -9.69 3.60
N ARG A 337 7.82 -9.32 3.77
CA ARG A 337 8.69 -9.85 4.84
C ARG A 337 8.24 -9.49 6.25
N CYS A 338 7.50 -8.40 6.42
CA CYS A 338 6.90 -8.04 7.72
C CYS A 338 5.64 -8.87 8.05
N GLY A 339 5.16 -9.69 7.11
CA GLY A 339 3.90 -10.44 7.24
C GLY A 339 2.67 -9.65 6.80
N PHE A 340 2.85 -8.50 6.13
CA PHE A 340 1.77 -7.70 5.59
C PHE A 340 1.35 -8.27 4.22
N ASN A 341 0.65 -9.41 4.27
CA ASN A 341 0.10 -10.06 3.09
C ASN A 341 -1.42 -9.88 3.07
N PRO A 342 -2.02 -9.30 2.01
CA PRO A 342 -3.47 -9.17 1.94
C PRO A 342 -4.10 -10.56 1.98
N ARG A 343 -5.02 -10.77 2.95
CA ARG A 343 -5.73 -12.04 3.15
C ARG A 343 -6.59 -12.43 1.93
N ASP A 344 -6.91 -11.47 1.07
CA ASP A 344 -7.77 -11.63 -0.09
C ASP A 344 -7.16 -10.90 -1.31
N GLU A 345 -6.89 -11.64 -2.40
CA GLU A 345 -6.31 -11.09 -3.64
C GLU A 345 -7.25 -10.07 -4.31
N GLN A 346 -8.56 -10.16 -4.04
CA GLN A 346 -9.58 -9.26 -4.61
C GLN A 346 -9.70 -7.94 -3.83
N ALA A 347 -9.15 -7.87 -2.62
CA ALA A 347 -9.34 -6.76 -1.68
C ALA A 347 -8.02 -6.41 -0.96
N SER A 348 -6.96 -6.14 -1.73
CA SER A 348 -5.68 -5.70 -1.17
C SER A 348 -5.85 -4.47 -0.29
N GLN A 349 -5.37 -4.53 0.95
CA GLN A 349 -5.32 -3.40 1.87
C GLN A 349 -4.19 -2.40 1.53
N THR A 350 -3.33 -2.73 0.56
CA THR A 350 -2.11 -2.01 0.23
C THR A 350 -2.30 -1.11 -1.01
N TYR A 351 -1.84 0.13 -0.92
CA TYR A 351 -1.71 1.01 -2.09
C TYR A 351 -0.33 0.83 -2.75
N PHE A 352 -0.30 0.54 -4.04
CA PHE A 352 0.92 0.39 -4.84
C PHE A 352 1.28 1.69 -5.58
N VAL A 353 2.57 1.98 -5.70
CA VAL A 353 3.10 3.17 -6.37
C VAL A 353 3.60 2.78 -7.75
N SER A 354 2.95 3.29 -8.80
CA SER A 354 3.36 3.05 -10.19
C SER A 354 4.48 3.99 -10.63
N THR A 355 5.57 3.44 -11.15
CA THR A 355 6.75 4.19 -11.64
C THR A 355 6.85 4.17 -13.18
N SER A 356 5.71 4.18 -13.90
CA SER A 356 5.64 3.90 -15.36
C SER A 356 6.38 4.86 -16.31
N ARG A 357 7.22 5.77 -15.82
CA ARG A 357 8.04 6.68 -16.65
C ARG A 357 9.49 6.22 -16.82
N THR A 358 9.96 5.24 -16.05
CA THR A 358 11.32 4.71 -16.13
C THR A 358 11.31 3.21 -15.80
N ASP A 359 11.58 2.40 -16.82
CA ASP A 359 11.92 0.97 -16.80
C ASP A 359 10.92 -0.05 -16.25
N SER A 360 10.57 -1.01 -17.10
CA SER A 360 9.84 -2.25 -16.77
C SER A 360 10.65 -3.24 -15.92
N SER A 361 11.75 -2.80 -15.31
CA SER A 361 12.66 -3.57 -14.45
C SER A 361 12.76 -3.05 -13.01
N GLY A 362 12.05 -1.96 -12.67
CA GLY A 362 12.04 -1.40 -11.33
C GLY A 362 11.41 -2.32 -10.28
N GLU A 363 11.94 -2.31 -9.06
CA GLU A 363 11.33 -2.96 -7.90
C GLU A 363 10.00 -2.26 -7.55
N GLU A 364 8.94 -3.03 -7.33
CA GLU A 364 7.62 -2.50 -7.01
C GLU A 364 7.62 -1.84 -5.61
N LEU A 365 7.00 -0.66 -5.52
CA LEU A 365 6.90 0.14 -4.31
C LEU A 365 5.45 0.19 -3.81
N CYS A 366 5.26 0.28 -2.50
CA CYS A 366 3.96 0.47 -1.88
C CYS A 366 3.99 1.50 -0.74
N LEU A 367 2.83 2.08 -0.45
CA LEU A 367 2.61 2.89 0.75
C LEU A 367 2.42 1.97 1.96
N VAL A 368 3.01 2.36 3.09
CA VAL A 368 2.94 1.55 4.32
C VAL A 368 1.61 1.73 5.04
N GLY A 369 1.05 0.62 5.54
CA GLY A 369 -0.12 0.62 6.42
C GLY A 369 0.20 0.93 7.89
N THR A 370 1.48 1.10 8.22
CA THR A 370 2.03 1.46 9.53
C THR A 370 3.54 1.73 9.46
N ALA A 371 4.05 2.63 10.31
CA ALA A 371 5.50 2.84 10.49
C ALA A 371 6.28 1.59 10.90
N GLU A 372 5.62 0.55 11.46
CA GLU A 372 6.24 -0.74 11.78
C GLU A 372 7.05 -1.28 10.59
N ILE A 373 6.48 -1.25 9.38
CA ILE A 373 7.11 -1.76 8.17
C ILE A 373 8.39 -0.98 7.85
N SER A 374 8.35 0.34 7.97
CA SER A 374 9.49 1.20 7.68
C SER A 374 10.58 1.11 8.76
N ILE A 375 10.20 0.96 10.03
CA ILE A 375 11.17 0.72 11.11
C ILE A 375 11.81 -0.66 10.95
N ALA A 376 11.03 -1.69 10.62
CA ALA A 376 11.57 -3.01 10.33
C ALA A 376 12.55 -2.97 9.14
N ALA A 377 12.26 -2.16 8.11
CA ALA A 377 13.17 -1.90 7.00
C ALA A 377 14.49 -1.23 7.43
N LEU A 378 14.42 -0.25 8.34
CA LEU A 378 15.59 0.43 8.91
C LEU A 378 16.55 -0.56 9.61
N LEU A 379 15.99 -1.61 10.21
CA LEU A 379 16.70 -2.62 11.01
C LEU A 379 17.10 -3.86 10.21
N ALA A 380 16.56 -4.03 8.99
CA ALA A 380 16.79 -5.20 8.15
C ALA A 380 18.29 -5.42 7.83
N GLY A 381 18.71 -6.68 7.86
CA GLY A 381 20.10 -7.10 7.60
C GLY A 381 21.10 -6.73 8.69
N ARG A 382 20.66 -6.17 9.83
CA ARG A 382 21.55 -5.76 10.93
C ARG A 382 21.76 -6.89 11.94
N THR A 383 22.97 -6.92 12.51
CA THR A 383 23.32 -7.78 13.65
C THR A 383 23.69 -6.93 14.86
N PHE A 384 22.92 -7.03 15.93
CA PHE A 384 23.09 -6.23 17.15
C PHE A 384 24.03 -6.91 18.16
N PRO A 385 24.79 -6.15 18.97
CA PRO A 385 25.55 -6.73 20.08
C PRO A 385 24.61 -7.34 21.15
N ALA A 386 25.09 -8.41 21.81
CA ALA A 386 24.38 -9.03 22.92
C ALA A 386 24.33 -8.09 24.15
N PRO A 387 23.35 -8.24 25.06
CA PRO A 387 23.32 -7.47 26.31
C PRO A 387 24.52 -7.80 27.20
N LEU A 388 25.01 -6.82 27.96
CA LEU A 388 25.89 -7.08 29.10
C LEU A 388 25.12 -7.88 30.15
N GLN A 389 25.62 -9.05 30.53
CA GLN A 389 25.04 -9.85 31.62
C GLN A 389 25.05 -9.04 32.91
N THR A 390 23.87 -8.67 33.43
CA THR A 390 23.71 -8.10 34.76
C THR A 390 23.97 -9.20 35.79
N GLY A 391 25.24 -9.40 36.19
CA GLY A 391 25.57 -10.50 37.11
C GLY A 391 27.01 -10.66 37.57
N LYS A 392 27.99 -9.87 37.11
CA LYS A 392 29.32 -9.85 37.71
C LYS A 392 29.70 -8.42 38.08
N SER A 393 29.73 -8.14 39.39
CA SER A 393 30.49 -7.03 39.94
C SER A 393 31.98 -7.28 39.70
N SER A 394 32.46 -7.01 38.50
CA SER A 394 33.88 -6.78 38.26
C SER A 394 34.14 -5.30 38.52
N SER A 395 34.94 -5.05 39.55
CA SER A 395 35.53 -3.77 39.95
C SER A 395 35.56 -2.71 38.85
N ALA A 396 34.99 -1.55 39.18
CA ALA A 396 35.17 -0.30 38.45
C ALA A 396 36.65 -0.10 38.14
N THR A 397 37.01 -0.38 36.89
CA THR A 397 38.24 0.15 36.28
C THR A 397 37.74 1.00 35.14
N GLU A 398 38.08 2.28 35.24
CA GLU A 398 37.69 3.35 34.34
C GLU A 398 37.97 2.97 32.89
N THR A 399 36.93 2.59 32.15
CA THR A 399 36.98 2.67 30.69
C THR A 399 36.52 4.07 30.34
N THR A 400 37.51 4.94 30.19
CA THR A 400 37.47 6.20 29.46
C THR A 400 36.32 6.23 28.45
N ALA A 401 35.38 7.15 28.66
CA ALA A 401 34.40 7.53 27.66
C ALA A 401 35.15 8.11 26.45
N GLN A 402 35.61 7.23 25.56
CA GLN A 402 35.94 7.62 24.21
C GLN A 402 34.63 7.90 23.50
N SER A 403 34.26 9.17 23.57
CA SER A 403 33.42 9.87 22.62
C SER A 403 34.01 9.73 21.21
N SER A 404 33.82 8.59 20.57
CA SER A 404 34.01 8.43 19.13
C SER A 404 32.63 8.43 18.48
N GLY A 405 32.26 9.57 17.91
CA GLY A 405 30.97 9.84 17.25
C GLY A 405 30.71 8.93 16.04
N SER A 406 30.13 7.75 16.30
CA SER A 406 29.38 6.99 15.30
C SER A 406 27.96 6.77 15.80
N SER A 407 27.06 7.66 15.41
CA SER A 407 25.63 7.66 15.71
C SER A 407 24.87 6.58 14.93
N SER A 408 25.33 5.32 14.95
CA SER A 408 24.68 4.23 14.24
C SER A 408 23.85 3.35 15.17
N LEU A 409 22.55 3.22 14.89
CA LEU A 409 21.63 2.28 15.56
C LEU A 409 22.20 0.85 15.66
N SER A 410 23.09 0.44 14.74
CA SER A 410 23.71 -0.90 14.77
C SER A 410 24.65 -1.16 15.95
N GLN A 411 25.07 -0.12 16.67
CA GLN A 411 25.98 -0.23 17.82
C GLN A 411 25.23 -0.27 19.16
N GLN A 412 23.92 -0.03 19.16
CA GLN A 412 23.11 -0.07 20.38
C GLN A 412 22.88 -1.51 20.86
N GLN A 413 22.95 -1.71 22.16
CA GLN A 413 22.68 -3.00 22.80
C GLN A 413 21.19 -3.29 22.86
N LEU A 414 20.83 -4.57 22.81
CA LEU A 414 19.44 -5.00 23.00
C LEU A 414 19.02 -4.89 24.48
N PRO A 415 17.77 -4.55 24.78
CA PRO A 415 16.67 -4.25 23.85
C PRO A 415 16.76 -2.85 23.21
N LEU A 416 16.62 -2.79 21.89
CA LEU A 416 16.52 -1.56 21.12
C LEU A 416 15.06 -1.12 21.03
N ARG A 417 14.75 0.10 21.45
CA ARG A 417 13.39 0.67 21.47
C ARG A 417 13.31 1.87 20.54
N VAL A 418 12.39 1.84 19.58
CA VAL A 418 12.23 2.87 18.54
C VAL A 418 10.78 3.32 18.48
N VAL A 419 10.56 4.64 18.37
CA VAL A 419 9.23 5.22 18.15
C VAL A 419 9.23 6.08 16.90
N ALA A 420 8.15 6.04 16.13
CA ALA A 420 7.99 6.87 14.94
C ALA A 420 6.57 7.40 14.79
N LEU A 421 6.44 8.62 14.27
CA LEU A 421 5.18 9.12 13.72
C LEU A 421 5.23 9.01 12.20
N SER A 422 4.20 8.40 11.61
CA SER A 422 4.00 8.39 10.16
C SER A 422 2.52 8.42 9.82
N HIS A 423 2.21 8.75 8.56
CA HIS A 423 0.92 8.37 8.01
C HIS A 423 0.89 6.87 7.70
N SER A 424 -0.29 6.31 7.85
CA SER A 424 -0.64 4.93 7.54
C SER A 424 -1.68 4.96 6.43
N PHE A 425 -1.46 4.19 5.37
CA PHE A 425 -2.36 4.11 4.21
C PHE A 425 -3.00 2.73 4.12
N ARG A 426 -4.33 2.67 4.17
CA ARG A 426 -5.10 1.42 4.12
C ARG A 426 -6.26 1.54 3.14
N ALA A 427 -6.34 0.61 2.20
CA ALA A 427 -7.40 0.64 1.19
C ALA A 427 -8.79 0.33 1.78
N GLU A 428 -8.85 -0.29 2.96
CA GLU A 428 -10.09 -0.67 3.65
C GLU A 428 -11.06 -1.44 2.73
N ALA A 429 -10.47 -2.21 1.80
CA ALA A 429 -11.20 -2.97 0.81
C ALA A 429 -12.08 -4.01 1.51
N GLY A 430 -13.39 -3.96 1.26
CA GLY A 430 -14.40 -4.83 1.91
C GLY A 430 -15.14 -4.19 3.08
N ALA A 431 -14.64 -3.10 3.68
CA ALA A 431 -15.36 -2.38 4.72
C ALA A 431 -16.42 -1.45 4.11
N ARG A 432 -17.70 -1.84 4.15
CA ARG A 432 -18.85 -0.98 3.83
C ARG A 432 -19.75 -0.91 5.05
N GLY A 433 -20.13 0.29 5.50
CA GLY A 433 -21.10 0.42 6.60
C GLY A 433 -20.98 1.68 7.43
N ALA A 434 -21.53 1.64 8.65
CA ALA A 434 -21.52 2.78 9.58
C ALA A 434 -20.11 3.20 10.01
N ASP A 435 -19.14 2.27 10.02
CA ASP A 435 -17.77 2.51 10.47
C ASP A 435 -16.95 3.40 9.55
N THR A 436 -17.35 3.55 8.29
CA THR A 436 -16.70 4.45 7.33
C THR A 436 -17.19 5.89 7.44
N ARG A 437 -18.15 6.18 8.34
CA ARG A 437 -18.62 7.54 8.61
C ARG A 437 -17.70 8.19 9.68
N GLY A 438 -17.15 9.35 9.34
CA GLY A 438 -16.31 10.13 10.25
C GLY A 438 -14.84 9.68 10.25
N LEU A 439 -14.25 9.53 11.43
CA LEU A 439 -12.79 9.30 11.59
C LEU A 439 -12.41 7.87 12.02
N TYR A 440 -13.38 7.00 12.30
CA TYR A 440 -13.09 5.69 12.90
C TYR A 440 -12.36 4.74 11.94
N ARG A 441 -12.73 4.74 10.65
CA ARG A 441 -12.10 3.98 9.58
C ARG A 441 -11.89 4.86 8.34
N VAL A 442 -10.64 5.26 8.10
CA VAL A 442 -10.22 6.18 7.03
C VAL A 442 -9.04 5.62 6.26
N HIS A 443 -8.82 6.09 5.03
CA HIS A 443 -7.77 5.54 4.16
C HIS A 443 -6.36 6.05 4.48
N GLN A 444 -6.26 7.24 5.06
CA GLN A 444 -5.01 7.83 5.52
C GLN A 444 -5.19 8.33 6.94
N PHE A 445 -4.24 8.03 7.81
CA PHE A 445 -4.21 8.56 9.16
C PHE A 445 -2.81 8.60 9.76
N ALA A 446 -2.56 9.57 10.64
CA ALA A 446 -1.35 9.62 11.44
C ALA A 446 -1.39 8.58 12.57
N LYS A 447 -0.28 7.86 12.76
CA LYS A 447 -0.09 6.88 13.84
C LYS A 447 1.31 7.00 14.43
N ALA A 448 1.39 7.02 15.76
CA ALA A 448 2.65 6.87 16.48
C ALA A 448 2.87 5.39 16.80
N GLU A 449 3.97 4.81 16.33
CA GLU A 449 4.29 3.39 16.43
C GLU A 449 5.51 3.15 17.31
N LEU A 450 5.41 2.17 18.21
CA LEU A 450 6.46 1.59 19.02
C LEU A 450 6.99 0.34 18.32
N PHE A 451 8.30 0.18 18.28
CA PHE A 451 8.96 -1.02 17.78
C PHE A 451 10.12 -1.39 18.70
N VAL A 452 10.22 -2.67 19.06
CA VAL A 452 11.29 -3.17 19.92
C VAL A 452 11.97 -4.36 19.27
N VAL A 453 13.30 -4.38 19.33
CA VAL A 453 14.12 -5.55 19.03
C VAL A 453 14.76 -6.03 20.33
N CYS A 454 14.63 -7.29 20.66
CA CYS A 454 15.15 -7.86 21.91
C CYS A 454 15.62 -9.31 21.74
N ASN A 455 16.15 -9.89 22.82
CA ASN A 455 16.44 -11.32 22.85
C ASN A 455 15.16 -12.12 23.12
N ALA A 456 15.19 -13.42 22.80
CA ALA A 456 14.06 -14.31 22.97
C ALA A 456 13.54 -14.39 24.42
N SER A 457 14.43 -14.40 25.41
CA SER A 457 14.06 -14.48 26.82
C SER A 457 13.33 -13.27 27.38
N GLN A 458 13.39 -12.12 26.68
CA GLN A 458 12.84 -10.85 27.15
C GLN A 458 11.52 -10.48 26.45
N SER A 459 11.14 -11.19 25.37
CA SER A 459 10.06 -10.70 24.51
C SER A 459 8.71 -10.66 25.20
N ASP A 460 8.39 -11.63 26.07
CA ASP A 460 7.10 -11.63 26.77
C ASP A 460 7.02 -10.53 27.83
N GLU A 461 8.10 -10.25 28.55
CA GLU A 461 8.18 -9.14 29.50
C GLU A 461 8.04 -7.79 28.79
N ILE A 462 8.69 -7.63 27.63
CA ILE A 462 8.61 -6.39 26.84
C ILE A 462 7.20 -6.19 26.26
N LEU A 463 6.46 -7.26 25.93
CA LEU A 463 5.06 -7.12 25.52
C LEU A 463 4.21 -6.51 26.64
N GLU A 464 4.43 -6.94 27.88
CA GLU A 464 3.77 -6.36 29.06
C GLU A 464 4.21 -4.90 29.31
N GLU A 465 5.50 -4.57 29.07
CA GLU A 465 5.99 -3.17 29.12
C GLU A 465 5.29 -2.29 28.07
N LEU A 466 5.16 -2.77 26.83
CA LEU A 466 4.48 -2.05 25.74
C LEU A 466 3.01 -1.83 26.08
N ARG A 467 2.31 -2.86 26.56
CA ARG A 467 0.92 -2.76 27.03
C ARG A 467 0.79 -1.71 28.13
N SER A 468 1.66 -1.76 29.15
CA SER A 468 1.67 -0.80 30.25
C SER A 468 1.90 0.64 29.78
N LEU A 469 2.77 0.86 28.78
CA LEU A 469 2.97 2.18 28.18
C LEU A 469 1.71 2.67 27.45
N GLN A 470 1.03 1.81 26.70
CA GLN A 470 -0.22 2.16 26.02
C GLN A 470 -1.32 2.51 27.03
N GLU A 471 -1.49 1.68 28.07
CA GLU A 471 -2.40 1.95 29.19
C GLU A 471 -2.07 3.29 29.87
N HIS A 472 -0.79 3.63 30.04
CA HIS A 472 -0.36 4.91 30.60
C HIS A 472 -0.73 6.10 29.71
N ILE A 473 -0.51 6.00 28.40
CA ILE A 473 -0.87 7.04 27.44
C ILE A 473 -2.39 7.30 27.50
N ILE A 474 -3.19 6.23 27.43
CA ILE A 474 -4.66 6.31 27.36
C ILE A 474 -5.27 6.77 28.70
N SER A 475 -4.80 6.21 29.82
CA SER A 475 -5.29 6.60 31.15
C SER A 475 -5.00 8.07 31.48
N SER A 476 -3.86 8.59 31.04
CA SER A 476 -3.50 10.00 31.22
C SER A 476 -4.32 10.96 30.34
N LEU A 477 -4.87 10.47 29.23
CA LEU A 477 -5.89 11.17 28.44
C LEU A 477 -7.28 11.09 29.09
N GLY A 478 -7.42 10.34 30.19
CA GLY A 478 -8.68 10.17 30.93
C GLY A 478 -9.79 9.46 30.14
N ILE A 479 -9.43 8.71 29.12
CA ILE A 479 -10.37 7.94 28.30
C ILE A 479 -10.66 6.60 29.01
N PRO A 480 -11.93 6.16 29.12
CA PRO A 480 -12.28 4.82 29.58
C PRO A 480 -11.85 3.78 28.56
N TYR A 481 -11.17 2.72 29.01
CA TYR A 481 -10.67 1.67 28.13
C TYR A 481 -10.78 0.29 28.75
N ARG A 482 -10.76 -0.73 27.89
CA ARG A 482 -10.55 -2.13 28.24
C ARG A 482 -9.42 -2.73 27.43
N VAL A 483 -8.69 -3.65 28.03
CA VAL A 483 -7.55 -4.36 27.45
C VAL A 483 -7.96 -5.79 27.16
N LEU A 484 -7.79 -6.22 25.93
CA LEU A 484 -8.20 -7.53 25.42
C LEU A 484 -6.98 -8.38 25.09
N ASN A 485 -6.92 -9.60 25.60
CA ASN A 485 -6.04 -10.65 25.09
C ASN A 485 -6.73 -11.28 23.87
N MET A 486 -6.16 -11.05 22.69
CA MET A 486 -6.81 -11.39 21.43
C MET A 486 -6.74 -12.90 21.14
N PRO A 487 -7.82 -13.49 20.58
CA PRO A 487 -7.88 -14.91 20.35
C PRO A 487 -7.10 -15.33 19.09
N SER A 488 -6.91 -16.64 18.92
CA SER A 488 -6.02 -17.21 17.89
C SER A 488 -6.34 -16.79 16.45
N GLU A 489 -7.62 -16.64 16.09
CA GLU A 489 -8.03 -16.24 14.73
C GLU A 489 -7.74 -14.74 14.45
N GLU A 490 -7.50 -13.93 15.49
CA GLU A 490 -7.23 -12.48 15.40
C GLU A 490 -5.75 -12.10 15.52
N LEU A 491 -4.84 -13.08 15.64
CA LEU A 491 -3.39 -12.83 15.72
C LEU A 491 -2.78 -12.40 14.38
N GLY A 492 -3.44 -12.71 13.26
CA GLY A 492 -2.84 -12.55 11.93
C GLY A 492 -1.61 -13.44 11.72
N ALA A 493 -0.77 -13.08 10.75
CA ALA A 493 0.35 -13.92 10.33
C ALA A 493 1.57 -13.81 11.25
N SER A 494 1.90 -12.62 11.75
CA SER A 494 3.16 -12.37 12.46
C SER A 494 3.08 -12.50 13.97
N ALA A 495 1.92 -12.23 14.60
CA ALA A 495 1.84 -12.18 16.06
C ALA A 495 1.86 -13.57 16.70
N TYR A 496 2.69 -13.74 17.72
CA TYR A 496 2.73 -14.87 18.65
C TYR A 496 1.71 -14.69 19.78
N ARG A 497 1.58 -13.45 20.27
CA ARG A 497 0.57 -12.99 21.24
C ARG A 497 0.23 -11.53 20.92
N LYS A 498 -1.03 -11.13 21.14
CA LYS A 498 -1.53 -9.79 20.84
C LYS A 498 -2.46 -9.28 21.94
N TYR A 499 -2.26 -8.03 22.33
CA TYR A 499 -3.21 -7.28 23.13
C TYR A 499 -3.80 -6.14 22.33
N ASP A 500 -5.11 -5.97 22.37
CA ASP A 500 -5.79 -4.78 21.86
C ASP A 500 -6.34 -3.95 23.02
N ILE A 501 -6.37 -2.64 22.86
CA ILE A 501 -7.01 -1.73 23.80
C ILE A 501 -8.14 -1.03 23.08
N GLU A 502 -9.33 -1.15 23.63
CA GLU A 502 -10.53 -0.48 23.12
C GLU A 502 -10.93 0.65 24.05
N ALA A 503 -11.29 1.80 23.46
CA ALA A 503 -11.87 2.93 24.18
C ALA A 503 -13.39 2.90 24.08
N TRP A 504 -14.06 3.34 25.15
CA TRP A 504 -15.49 3.59 25.11
C TRP A 504 -15.77 4.87 24.32
N MET A 505 -16.65 4.78 23.31
CA MET A 505 -17.05 5.89 22.45
C MET A 505 -18.57 6.10 22.60
N PRO A 506 -19.04 6.98 23.50
CA PRO A 506 -20.46 7.05 23.89
C PRO A 506 -21.39 7.48 22.76
N GLY A 507 -20.95 8.39 21.88
CA GLY A 507 -21.73 8.83 20.72
C GLY A 507 -21.84 7.74 19.65
N ARG A 508 -20.80 6.91 19.50
CA ARG A 508 -20.82 5.68 18.70
C ARG A 508 -21.65 4.57 19.36
N GLY A 509 -21.66 4.51 20.68
CA GLY A 509 -22.39 3.52 21.48
C GLY A 509 -21.70 2.16 21.58
N SER A 510 -20.39 2.09 21.35
CA SER A 510 -19.63 0.84 21.43
C SER A 510 -18.18 1.07 21.84
N TRP A 511 -17.53 0.00 22.28
CA TRP A 511 -16.08 -0.07 22.39
C TRP A 511 -15.45 -0.02 21.00
N GLY A 512 -14.31 0.68 20.88
CA GLY A 512 -13.55 0.73 19.65
C GLY A 512 -12.06 0.65 19.87
N GLU A 513 -11.39 -0.27 19.17
CA GLU A 513 -9.93 -0.46 19.21
C GLU A 513 -9.19 0.86 18.92
N ILE A 514 -8.33 1.30 19.82
CA ILE A 514 -7.49 2.50 19.66
C ILE A 514 -5.99 2.17 19.66
N SER A 515 -5.64 0.95 20.05
CA SER A 515 -4.26 0.51 20.16
C SER A 515 -4.16 -1.01 20.10
N SER A 516 -3.03 -1.52 19.62
CA SER A 516 -2.66 -2.93 19.64
C SER A 516 -1.18 -3.08 19.96
N ALA A 517 -0.77 -4.18 20.58
CA ALA A 517 0.62 -4.55 20.82
C ALA A 517 0.81 -6.04 20.54
N SER A 518 1.87 -6.38 19.79
CA SER A 518 2.15 -7.75 19.37
C SER A 518 3.58 -8.15 19.68
N ASN A 519 3.74 -9.33 20.26
CA ASN A 519 5.02 -10.04 20.22
C ASN A 519 5.07 -10.84 18.92
N CYS A 520 6.03 -10.55 18.03
CA CYS A 520 6.18 -11.24 16.75
C CYS A 520 7.30 -12.29 16.78
N THR A 521 7.91 -12.52 17.94
CA THR A 521 9.06 -13.40 18.14
C THR A 521 10.07 -13.23 17.00
N ASP A 522 10.55 -14.30 16.40
CA ASP A 522 11.53 -14.27 15.31
C ASP A 522 10.89 -14.29 13.91
N HIS A 523 9.57 -14.10 13.80
CA HIS A 523 8.85 -14.21 12.53
C HIS A 523 9.34 -13.18 11.49
N GLN A 524 9.42 -11.91 11.90
CA GLN A 524 9.88 -10.81 11.04
C GLN A 524 11.41 -10.80 10.93
N SER A 525 12.10 -11.08 12.03
CA SER A 525 13.57 -11.04 12.06
C SER A 525 14.20 -12.10 11.17
N ARG A 526 13.63 -13.30 11.07
CA ARG A 526 14.06 -14.33 10.11
C ARG A 526 13.84 -13.90 8.65
N ARG A 527 12.75 -13.20 8.37
CA ARG A 527 12.41 -12.71 7.03
C ARG A 527 13.26 -11.50 6.62
N LEU A 528 13.64 -10.66 7.57
CA LEU A 528 14.40 -9.42 7.35
C LEU A 528 15.89 -9.53 7.71
N HIS A 529 16.35 -10.69 8.19
CA HIS A 529 17.73 -10.91 8.67
C HIS A 529 18.16 -9.98 9.80
N ILE A 530 17.29 -9.81 10.80
CA ILE A 530 17.59 -9.06 12.03
C ILE A 530 18.16 -10.03 13.07
N LYS A 531 19.44 -9.89 13.40
CA LYS A 531 20.18 -10.84 14.25
C LYS A 531 20.79 -10.18 15.47
N HIS A 532 21.28 -10.99 16.41
CA HIS A 532 22.13 -10.54 17.50
C HIS A 532 23.35 -11.46 17.68
N LYS A 533 24.41 -10.93 18.28
CA LYS A 533 25.70 -11.61 18.42
C LYS A 533 25.70 -12.78 19.42
N THR A 534 24.62 -13.00 20.16
CA THR A 534 24.50 -14.21 20.99
C THR A 534 24.54 -15.42 20.06
N ARG A 535 25.48 -16.32 20.32
CA ARG A 535 25.65 -17.52 19.50
C ARG A 535 24.57 -18.54 19.86
N ASN A 536 23.91 -19.08 18.85
CA ASN A 536 23.05 -20.24 19.00
C ASN A 536 23.88 -21.52 19.27
N SER A 537 23.22 -22.66 19.47
CA SER A 537 23.85 -23.98 19.66
C SER A 537 24.88 -24.33 18.58
N ASP A 538 24.73 -23.77 17.38
CA ASP A 538 25.56 -24.02 16.21
C ASP A 538 26.70 -22.99 16.05
N GLY A 539 26.87 -22.10 17.03
CA GLY A 539 27.93 -21.07 17.04
C GLY A 539 27.67 -19.86 16.12
N LYS A 540 26.49 -19.74 15.51
CA LYS A 540 26.08 -18.64 14.60
C LYS A 540 25.29 -17.57 15.35
N ALA A 541 25.30 -16.34 14.82
CA ALA A 541 24.45 -15.25 15.32
C ALA A 541 22.96 -15.64 15.22
N ASP A 542 22.24 -15.53 16.33
CA ASP A 542 20.83 -15.90 16.42
C ASP A 542 19.91 -14.75 15.97
N PHE A 543 18.65 -15.09 15.68
CA PHE A 543 17.65 -14.11 15.26
C PHE A 543 17.01 -13.42 16.47
N ALA A 544 16.91 -12.09 16.38
CA ALA A 544 16.29 -11.31 17.46
C ALA A 544 14.76 -11.53 17.48
N HIS A 545 14.12 -11.25 18.61
CA HIS A 545 12.68 -11.10 18.67
C HIS A 545 12.29 -9.65 18.32
N THR A 546 11.18 -9.48 17.60
CA THR A 546 10.58 -8.18 17.30
C THR A 546 9.22 -8.05 17.96
N LEU A 547 8.92 -6.84 18.43
CA LEU A 547 7.63 -6.45 18.98
C LEU A 547 7.21 -5.11 18.39
N ASN A 548 5.92 -4.96 18.19
CA ASN A 548 5.31 -3.71 17.75
C ASN A 548 4.21 -3.30 18.74
N GLY A 549 3.90 -2.00 18.75
CA GLY A 549 2.77 -1.48 19.51
C GLY A 549 2.33 -0.12 18.98
N THR A 550 1.04 0.15 18.98
CA THR A 550 0.52 1.48 18.66
C THR A 550 0.64 2.37 19.90
N ALA A 551 1.44 3.43 19.86
CA ALA A 551 1.43 4.44 20.94
C ALA A 551 0.18 5.32 20.86
N ALA A 552 -0.23 5.69 19.63
CA ALA A 552 -1.44 6.47 19.38
C ALA A 552 -1.94 6.27 17.93
N ALA A 553 -3.14 5.73 17.77
CA ALA A 553 -3.91 5.81 16.52
C ALA A 553 -4.76 7.09 16.55
N ILE A 554 -4.23 8.17 15.96
CA ILE A 554 -4.71 9.52 16.26
C ILE A 554 -6.18 9.75 15.91
N PRO A 555 -6.73 9.33 14.75
CA PRO A 555 -8.13 9.58 14.44
C PRO A 555 -9.10 8.96 15.44
N ARG A 556 -8.83 7.73 15.91
CA ARG A 556 -9.70 7.04 16.86
C ARG A 556 -9.59 7.64 18.26
N LEU A 557 -8.42 8.14 18.64
CA LEU A 557 -8.25 8.92 19.87
C LEU A 557 -8.97 10.28 19.79
N VAL A 558 -8.97 10.94 18.63
CA VAL A 558 -9.80 12.13 18.40
C VAL A 558 -11.27 11.80 18.62
N VAL A 559 -11.78 10.72 18.02
CA VAL A 559 -13.18 10.27 18.26
C VAL A 559 -13.45 10.08 19.75
N ALA A 560 -12.61 9.31 20.44
CA ALA A 560 -12.79 9.02 21.87
C ALA A 560 -12.79 10.30 22.73
N LEU A 561 -11.87 11.24 22.48
CA LEU A 561 -11.80 12.50 23.22
C LEU A 561 -13.01 13.40 22.95
N LEU A 562 -13.40 13.54 21.68
CA LEU A 562 -14.55 14.38 21.31
C LEU A 562 -15.84 13.85 21.96
N GLU A 563 -16.08 12.54 21.92
CA GLU A 563 -17.31 11.95 22.45
C GLU A 563 -17.34 11.90 23.99
N ASN A 564 -16.20 11.66 24.66
CA ASN A 564 -16.18 11.60 26.13
C ASN A 564 -16.19 12.97 26.80
N TYR A 565 -15.54 13.98 26.20
CA TYR A 565 -15.41 15.31 26.83
C TYR A 565 -16.35 16.37 26.24
N GLY A 566 -16.76 16.20 24.99
CA GLY A 566 -17.68 17.11 24.31
C GLY A 566 -17.17 18.55 24.28
N ARG A 567 -18.13 19.48 24.38
CA ARG A 567 -17.87 20.93 24.37
C ARG A 567 -18.35 21.58 25.67
N ALA A 568 -17.72 22.68 26.02
CA ALA A 568 -18.19 23.60 27.05
C ALA A 568 -19.18 24.62 26.48
N GLU A 569 -19.75 25.44 27.38
CA GLU A 569 -20.58 26.58 26.99
C GLU A 569 -19.80 27.53 26.06
N GLY A 570 -20.49 28.09 25.06
CA GLY A 570 -19.86 28.92 24.03
C GLY A 570 -19.09 28.15 22.95
N GLY A 571 -19.12 26.80 22.95
CA GLY A 571 -18.57 25.97 21.87
C GLY A 571 -17.07 25.68 21.95
N ARG A 572 -16.45 25.90 23.12
CA ARG A 572 -15.04 25.53 23.36
C ARG A 572 -14.89 24.02 23.52
N LEU A 573 -13.80 23.45 23.03
CA LEU A 573 -13.52 22.04 23.16
C LEU A 573 -12.97 21.71 24.55
N ARG A 574 -13.49 20.69 25.23
CA ARG A 574 -12.93 20.23 26.51
C ARG A 574 -11.84 19.19 26.27
N LEU A 575 -10.64 19.43 26.79
CA LEU A 575 -9.49 18.55 26.58
C LEU A 575 -8.72 18.28 27.89
N PRO A 576 -8.09 17.09 28.04
CA PRO A 576 -7.22 16.79 29.18
C PRO A 576 -5.99 17.72 29.26
N ILE A 577 -5.64 18.14 30.48
CA ILE A 577 -4.50 19.05 30.74
C ILE A 577 -3.15 18.53 30.21
N CYS A 578 -2.97 17.21 30.08
CA CYS A 578 -1.72 16.61 29.60
C CYS A 578 -1.40 17.01 28.14
N LEU A 579 -2.41 17.34 27.34
CA LEU A 579 -2.24 17.82 25.97
C LEU A 579 -1.84 19.30 25.89
N ARG A 580 -2.00 20.08 26.98
CA ARG A 580 -1.78 21.53 26.99
C ARG A 580 -0.38 21.94 26.56
N LYS A 581 0.65 21.22 27.02
CA LYS A 581 2.05 21.47 26.66
C LYS A 581 2.32 21.36 25.15
N PHE A 582 1.49 20.59 24.44
CA PHE A 582 1.65 20.27 23.02
C PHE A 582 0.68 21.03 22.12
N TRP A 583 -0.13 21.94 22.71
CA TRP A 583 -1.14 22.68 21.99
C TRP A 583 -0.55 23.80 21.13
N LEU A 584 -0.81 23.77 19.81
CA LEU A 584 -0.23 24.72 18.87
C LEU A 584 -0.83 26.13 18.96
N GLY A 585 -2.07 26.26 19.49
CA GLY A 585 -2.73 27.55 19.69
C GLY A 585 -2.12 28.41 20.81
N GLY A 586 -1.20 27.84 21.60
CA GLY A 586 -0.63 28.48 22.78
C GLY A 586 -1.56 28.45 24.00
N GLU A 587 -1.04 28.89 25.15
CA GLU A 587 -1.77 28.80 26.43
C GLU A 587 -2.98 29.75 26.51
N ALA A 588 -3.00 30.81 25.70
CA ALA A 588 -4.05 31.81 25.67
C ALA A 588 -5.19 31.46 24.66
N ASP A 589 -5.13 30.30 24.00
CA ASP A 589 -6.17 29.88 23.06
C ASP A 589 -7.50 29.65 23.79
N LEU A 590 -8.46 30.54 23.54
CA LEU A 590 -9.77 30.52 24.16
C LEU A 590 -10.70 29.45 23.58
N ASN A 591 -10.27 28.72 22.54
CA ASN A 591 -11.09 27.67 21.92
C ASN A 591 -11.06 26.34 22.68
N VAL A 592 -10.21 26.22 23.72
CA VAL A 592 -10.06 25.00 24.53
C VAL A 592 -10.28 25.29 26.00
N GLU A 593 -11.07 24.44 26.65
CA GLU A 593 -11.20 24.36 28.10
C GLU A 593 -10.39 23.16 28.60
N TRP A 594 -9.33 23.45 29.36
CA TRP A 594 -8.46 22.42 29.90
C TRP A 594 -9.05 21.81 31.17
N LEU A 595 -9.36 20.51 31.12
CA LEU A 595 -9.85 19.77 32.26
C LEU A 595 -8.68 19.30 33.14
N PRO A 596 -8.77 19.44 34.48
CA PRO A 596 -7.77 18.90 35.38
C PRO A 596 -7.62 17.40 35.13
N GLY A 597 -6.36 16.92 35.06
CA GLY A 597 -6.08 15.51 34.80
C GLY A 597 -6.72 14.60 35.87
N PRO A 598 -6.95 13.31 35.58
CA PRO A 598 -7.39 12.39 36.60
C PRO A 598 -6.43 12.41 37.80
N LEU A 599 -6.98 12.36 39.02
CA LEU A 599 -6.25 12.11 40.26
C LEU A 599 -5.26 10.97 40.02
N GLN A 600 -4.01 11.16 40.48
CA GLN A 600 -2.85 10.27 40.31
C GLN A 600 -3.19 8.79 40.02
N PRO A 601 -2.45 8.12 39.12
CA PRO A 601 -2.61 6.68 38.92
C PRO A 601 -2.44 5.95 40.26
N TYR A 602 -3.51 5.32 40.73
CA TYR A 602 -3.47 4.37 41.83
C TYR A 602 -2.73 3.13 41.32
N PHE A 603 -1.40 3.14 41.43
CA PHE A 603 -0.60 1.93 41.26
C PHE A 603 -0.94 0.99 42.41
N GLY A 604 -1.96 0.15 42.21
CA GLY A 604 -2.10 -1.08 42.96
C GLY A 604 -0.82 -1.87 42.80
N ARG A 605 -0.13 -2.14 43.91
CA ARG A 605 1.13 -2.90 43.97
C ARG A 605 0.96 -4.26 43.29
N ILE A 606 1.35 -4.37 42.03
CA ILE A 606 1.72 -5.65 41.42
C ILE A 606 3.13 -5.47 40.86
N GLY A 607 4.12 -5.85 41.67
CA GLY A 607 5.38 -6.44 41.23
C GLY A 607 6.38 -5.66 40.35
N ALA A 608 6.13 -4.42 39.92
CA ALA A 608 7.13 -3.68 39.15
C ALA A 608 8.25 -3.16 40.08
N ARG A 609 9.42 -3.82 40.05
CA ARG A 609 10.63 -3.32 40.69
C ARG A 609 10.96 -1.93 40.10
N PRO A 610 11.13 -0.88 40.93
CA PRO A 610 11.56 0.42 40.43
C PRO A 610 12.99 0.29 39.88
N PHE A 611 13.18 0.73 38.63
CA PHE A 611 14.50 0.83 38.02
C PHE A 611 15.24 2.00 38.69
N ILE A 612 15.90 1.73 39.83
CA ILE A 612 16.89 2.63 40.41
C ILE A 612 18.18 2.42 39.61
N GLY A 613 18.27 3.09 38.47
CA GLY A 613 19.52 3.35 37.78
C GLY A 613 19.88 4.81 38.01
N ASN A 614 20.77 5.06 38.99
CA ASN A 614 21.36 6.38 39.22
C ASN A 614 22.05 6.87 37.94
N LEU A 615 21.41 7.82 37.25
CA LEU A 615 22.07 8.72 36.30
C LEU A 615 22.06 10.12 36.92
N PRO A 616 23.21 10.83 36.98
CA PRO A 616 23.32 12.08 37.70
C PRO A 616 22.41 13.14 37.08
N TYR A 617 21.58 13.69 37.96
CA TYR A 617 20.73 14.84 37.76
C TYR A 617 21.56 16.02 37.21
N ALA A 618 21.50 16.28 35.90
CA ALA A 618 22.01 17.52 35.35
C ALA A 618 21.03 18.65 35.71
N ALA A 619 21.47 19.54 36.59
CA ALA A 619 20.78 20.73 37.03
C ALA A 619 20.24 21.59 35.86
N PRO A 620 19.16 22.37 36.05
CA PRO A 620 18.56 23.18 35.00
C PRO A 620 19.56 24.21 34.47
N LEU A 621 19.88 24.11 33.17
CA LEU A 621 20.66 25.12 32.46
C LEU A 621 19.87 26.43 32.45
N GLN A 622 20.37 27.42 33.20
CA GLN A 622 19.96 28.81 33.13
C GLN A 622 20.07 29.32 31.68
N ALA A 623 19.07 30.11 31.28
CA ALA A 623 18.97 30.74 29.97
C ALA A 623 20.27 31.49 29.61
N ARG A 624 20.99 31.00 28.59
CA ARG A 624 22.05 31.76 27.92
C ARG A 624 21.49 32.35 26.63
N GLU A 625 21.63 33.66 26.50
CA GLU A 625 21.24 34.45 25.33
C GLU A 625 21.93 33.93 24.05
N ILE A 626 21.13 33.74 23.00
CA ILE A 626 21.61 33.35 21.66
C ILE A 626 22.10 34.62 20.94
N PRO A 627 23.36 34.68 20.47
CA PRO A 627 23.83 35.84 19.70
C PRO A 627 23.22 35.85 18.29
N ARG A 628 22.73 37.02 17.87
CA ARG A 628 22.14 37.26 16.54
C ARG A 628 23.20 37.16 15.44
N ILE A 629 22.98 36.28 14.46
CA ILE A 629 23.78 36.16 13.24
C ILE A 629 23.29 37.21 12.21
N PRO A 630 24.17 37.99 11.55
CA PRO A 630 23.75 38.98 10.57
C PRO A 630 23.35 38.32 9.23
N ARG A 631 22.21 38.76 8.67
CA ARG A 631 21.69 38.31 7.37
C ARG A 631 22.58 38.80 6.22
N ARG A 632 23.12 37.88 5.42
CA ARG A 632 23.71 38.15 4.10
C ARG A 632 22.61 38.17 3.03
N SER A 633 22.51 39.26 2.30
CA SER A 633 21.64 39.43 1.13
C SER A 633 22.22 38.70 -0.08
N TYR A 634 21.44 37.79 -0.68
CA TYR A 634 21.73 37.21 -2.00
C TYR A 634 20.87 37.88 -3.07
N SER A 635 21.50 38.36 -4.15
CA SER A 635 20.82 38.92 -5.32
C SER A 635 20.19 37.81 -6.15
N ALA A 636 18.90 37.96 -6.48
CA ALA A 636 18.15 37.02 -7.30
C ALA A 636 18.57 37.12 -8.79
N SER A 637 18.99 36.00 -9.36
CA SER A 637 19.13 35.80 -10.81
C SER A 637 17.77 35.44 -11.41
N SER A 638 17.39 36.13 -12.50
CA SER A 638 16.11 35.99 -13.17
C SER A 638 16.03 34.73 -14.03
N HIS A 639 15.13 33.81 -13.69
CA HIS A 639 14.60 32.81 -14.63
C HIS A 639 13.11 33.09 -14.85
N LYS A 640 12.70 33.33 -16.11
CA LYS A 640 11.29 33.51 -16.47
C LYS A 640 10.55 32.18 -16.30
N PRO A 641 9.44 32.11 -15.54
CA PRO A 641 8.66 30.89 -15.40
C PRO A 641 7.89 30.58 -16.69
N LYS A 642 7.83 29.30 -17.08
CA LYS A 642 6.96 28.83 -18.17
C LYS A 642 5.49 29.04 -17.77
N GLU A 643 4.70 29.64 -18.65
CA GLU A 643 3.27 29.90 -18.43
C GLU A 643 2.47 28.60 -18.27
N SER A 644 1.45 28.62 -17.40
CA SER A 644 0.59 27.46 -17.17
C SER A 644 -0.34 27.20 -18.37
N PRO A 645 -0.65 25.92 -18.70
CA PRO A 645 -1.53 25.57 -19.82
C PRO A 645 -2.91 26.24 -19.75
N ILE A 646 -3.40 26.47 -18.53
CA ILE A 646 -4.70 27.12 -18.26
C ILE A 646 -4.66 28.59 -18.68
N ARG A 647 -3.55 29.31 -18.41
CA ARG A 647 -3.41 30.71 -18.84
C ARG A 647 -3.40 30.82 -20.36
N SER A 648 -2.68 29.94 -21.06
CA SER A 648 -2.66 29.89 -22.52
C SER A 648 -4.07 29.63 -23.11
N ALA A 649 -4.83 28.69 -22.53
CA ALA A 649 -6.20 28.41 -22.94
C ALA A 649 -7.15 29.61 -22.75
N ILE A 650 -7.06 30.31 -21.61
CA ILE A 650 -7.86 31.52 -21.34
C ILE A 650 -7.53 32.62 -22.35
N THR A 651 -6.24 32.82 -22.69
CA THR A 651 -5.80 33.80 -23.69
C THR A 651 -6.38 33.48 -25.07
N HIS A 652 -6.41 32.21 -25.48
CA HIS A 652 -7.00 31.80 -26.75
C HIS A 652 -8.53 32.00 -26.80
N VAL A 653 -9.24 31.68 -25.71
CA VAL A 653 -10.69 31.90 -25.63
C VAL A 653 -11.03 33.39 -25.70
N ARG A 654 -10.25 34.24 -25.01
CA ARG A 654 -10.42 35.71 -25.08
C ARG A 654 -10.15 36.23 -26.49
N ALA A 655 -9.07 35.79 -27.14
CA ALA A 655 -8.76 36.18 -28.51
C ALA A 655 -9.85 35.75 -29.52
N LEU A 656 -10.45 34.57 -29.32
CA LEU A 656 -11.55 34.09 -30.16
C LEU A 656 -12.86 34.86 -29.92
N ALA A 657 -13.14 35.20 -28.66
CA ALA A 657 -14.29 36.00 -28.27
C ALA A 657 -14.20 37.43 -28.85
N GLU A 658 -13.02 38.05 -28.82
CA GLU A 658 -12.76 39.36 -29.44
C GLU A 658 -12.96 39.31 -30.96
N ARG A 659 -12.37 38.32 -31.65
CA ARG A 659 -12.52 38.16 -33.11
C ARG A 659 -13.95 37.94 -33.56
N THR A 660 -14.77 37.34 -32.72
CA THR A 660 -16.16 36.98 -33.05
C THR A 660 -17.18 37.94 -32.46
N GLY A 661 -16.76 38.96 -31.70
CA GLY A 661 -17.66 39.91 -31.05
C GLY A 661 -18.62 39.24 -30.05
N THR A 662 -18.18 38.18 -29.36
CA THR A 662 -18.99 37.44 -28.38
C THR A 662 -18.44 37.60 -26.97
N ASP A 663 -19.30 37.55 -25.95
CA ASP A 663 -18.86 37.54 -24.56
C ASP A 663 -18.10 36.23 -24.26
N PRO A 664 -16.87 36.26 -23.72
CA PRO A 664 -16.06 35.05 -23.48
C PRO A 664 -16.78 34.01 -22.63
N ALA A 665 -17.57 34.43 -21.64
CA ALA A 665 -18.33 33.51 -20.80
C ALA A 665 -19.49 32.84 -21.56
N SER A 666 -20.19 33.59 -22.43
CA SER A 666 -21.24 33.04 -23.30
C SER A 666 -20.65 32.07 -24.34
N LEU A 667 -19.43 32.35 -24.85
CA LEU A 667 -18.74 31.47 -25.80
C LEU A 667 -18.31 30.14 -25.17
N VAL A 668 -17.79 30.15 -23.94
CA VAL A 668 -17.45 28.91 -23.20
C VAL A 668 -18.71 28.08 -22.93
N MET A 669 -19.81 28.73 -22.55
CA MET A 669 -21.09 28.05 -22.36
C MET A 669 -21.62 27.44 -23.66
N ALA A 670 -21.50 28.16 -24.78
CA ALA A 670 -21.87 27.65 -26.09
C ALA A 670 -21.06 26.41 -26.46
N LEU A 671 -19.75 26.42 -26.20
CA LEU A 671 -18.88 25.29 -26.49
C LEU A 671 -19.25 24.05 -25.67
N LEU A 672 -19.52 24.20 -24.37
CA LEU A 672 -19.90 23.08 -23.50
C LEU A 672 -21.25 22.48 -23.91
N ILE A 673 -22.24 23.33 -24.22
CA ILE A 673 -23.57 22.87 -24.66
C ILE A 673 -23.47 22.18 -26.02
N LEU A 674 -22.75 22.77 -26.98
CA LEU A 674 -22.56 22.15 -28.31
C LEU A 674 -21.74 20.86 -28.22
N HIS A 675 -20.78 20.75 -27.31
CA HIS A 675 -20.01 19.52 -27.12
C HIS A 675 -20.92 18.33 -26.75
N GLU A 676 -21.86 18.56 -25.84
CA GLU A 676 -22.84 17.55 -25.41
C GLU A 676 -23.91 17.32 -26.49
N LEU A 677 -24.47 18.38 -27.09
CA LEU A 677 -25.51 18.24 -28.11
C LEU A 677 -24.98 17.51 -29.36
N THR A 678 -23.77 17.81 -29.80
CA THR A 678 -23.12 17.10 -30.91
C THR A 678 -22.72 15.67 -30.56
N ALA A 679 -22.81 15.27 -29.29
CA ALA A 679 -22.69 13.87 -28.85
C ALA A 679 -24.05 13.17 -28.89
N VAL A 680 -25.02 13.76 -28.20
CA VAL A 680 -26.27 13.08 -27.83
C VAL A 680 -27.21 12.97 -29.02
N LEU A 681 -27.38 14.04 -29.80
CA LEU A 681 -28.29 14.02 -30.96
C LEU A 681 -27.87 12.96 -31.99
N PRO A 682 -26.61 12.94 -32.47
CA PRO A 682 -26.23 11.95 -33.47
C PRO A 682 -26.15 10.53 -32.88
N LEU A 683 -25.86 10.37 -31.58
CA LEU A 683 -25.91 9.07 -30.90
C LEU A 683 -27.34 8.49 -30.93
N VAL A 684 -28.33 9.30 -30.56
CA VAL A 684 -29.74 8.87 -30.54
C VAL A 684 -30.24 8.59 -31.96
N VAL A 685 -29.90 9.45 -32.93
CA VAL A 685 -30.26 9.23 -34.35
C VAL A 685 -29.64 7.96 -34.90
N LEU A 686 -28.34 7.73 -34.67
CA LEU A 686 -27.66 6.51 -35.12
C LEU A 686 -28.22 5.26 -34.45
N PHE A 687 -28.53 5.34 -33.15
CA PHE A 687 -29.16 4.23 -32.43
C PHE A 687 -30.49 3.83 -33.06
N TYR A 688 -31.40 4.79 -33.27
CA TYR A 688 -32.70 4.49 -33.88
C TYR A 688 -32.57 4.09 -35.36
N PHE A 689 -31.61 4.64 -36.09
CA PHE A 689 -31.33 4.26 -37.47
C PHE A 689 -30.83 2.81 -37.58
N PHE A 690 -29.89 2.42 -36.72
CA PHE A 690 -29.39 1.04 -36.66
C PHE A 690 -30.45 0.06 -36.17
N SER A 691 -31.25 0.47 -35.19
CA SER A 691 -32.38 -0.33 -34.69
C SER A 691 -33.48 -0.50 -35.74
N PHE A 692 -33.79 0.53 -36.53
CA PHE A 692 -34.78 0.45 -37.61
C PHE A 692 -34.32 -0.47 -38.75
N LEU A 693 -33.02 -0.45 -39.08
CA LEU A 693 -32.46 -1.25 -40.17
C LEU A 693 -31.95 -2.64 -39.71
N GLY A 694 -31.85 -2.88 -38.40
CA GLY A 694 -31.29 -4.10 -37.83
C GLY A 694 -29.82 -4.33 -38.16
N ILE A 695 -29.03 -3.26 -38.37
CA ILE A 695 -27.66 -3.36 -38.90
C ILE A 695 -26.56 -3.16 -37.87
N GLY A 696 -26.85 -2.91 -36.58
CA GLY A 696 -25.81 -2.60 -35.59
C GLY A 696 -24.74 -3.68 -35.44
N ALA A 697 -25.14 -4.96 -35.49
CA ALA A 697 -24.21 -6.09 -35.47
C ALA A 697 -23.31 -6.12 -36.71
N THR A 698 -23.88 -5.88 -37.89
CA THR A 698 -23.14 -5.80 -39.17
C THR A 698 -22.16 -4.63 -39.18
N VAL A 699 -22.56 -3.48 -38.62
CA VAL A 699 -21.72 -2.29 -38.49
C VAL A 699 -20.55 -2.56 -37.55
N LEU A 700 -20.78 -3.23 -36.41
CA LEU A 700 -19.70 -3.62 -35.50
C LEU A 700 -18.74 -4.61 -36.13
N HIS A 701 -19.24 -5.59 -36.89
CA HIS A 701 -18.41 -6.54 -37.62
C HIS A 701 -17.58 -5.85 -38.73
N TRP A 702 -18.16 -4.86 -39.41
CA TRP A 702 -17.44 -4.07 -40.41
C TRP A 702 -16.36 -3.18 -39.78
N LEU A 703 -16.66 -2.52 -38.67
CA LEU A 703 -15.70 -1.69 -37.94
C LEU A 703 -14.58 -2.52 -37.29
N PHE A 704 -14.89 -3.74 -36.87
CA PHE A 704 -13.96 -4.65 -36.18
C PHE A 704 -14.16 -6.10 -36.65
N PRO A 705 -13.54 -6.49 -37.77
CA PRO A 705 -13.60 -7.87 -38.26
C PRO A 705 -13.03 -8.82 -37.20
N GLY A 706 -13.86 -9.74 -36.68
CA GLY A 706 -13.47 -10.72 -35.65
C GLY A 706 -13.93 -10.44 -34.20
N LEU A 707 -14.69 -9.36 -33.96
CA LEU A 707 -15.16 -9.01 -32.60
C LEU A 707 -16.33 -9.88 -32.09
N MET A 708 -17.09 -10.52 -32.99
CA MET A 708 -18.29 -11.30 -32.66
C MET A 708 -18.27 -12.64 -33.41
N GLN A 709 -17.53 -13.64 -32.91
CA GLN A 709 -17.88 -15.04 -33.11
C GLN A 709 -18.94 -15.41 -32.04
N LEU A 710 -20.12 -14.81 -32.15
CA LEU A 710 -21.31 -15.39 -31.53
C LEU A 710 -21.88 -16.36 -32.57
N ASP A 711 -21.83 -17.64 -32.20
CA ASP A 711 -22.29 -18.77 -32.98
C ASP A 711 -23.69 -18.49 -33.56
N THR A 712 -23.75 -18.31 -34.88
CA THR A 712 -24.97 -18.42 -35.66
C THR A 712 -24.76 -19.53 -36.68
N ASP A 713 -24.71 -20.73 -36.11
CA ASP A 713 -25.14 -22.02 -36.64
C ASP A 713 -24.45 -22.60 -37.88
N ALA A 714 -24.14 -23.88 -37.75
CA ALA A 714 -23.70 -24.80 -38.79
C ALA A 714 -24.55 -24.74 -40.07
N VAL A 715 -24.13 -23.91 -41.05
CA VAL A 715 -24.44 -23.96 -42.49
C VAL A 715 -23.35 -23.08 -43.13
N ASP A 716 -22.30 -23.50 -43.85
CA ASP A 716 -22.13 -24.55 -44.83
C ASP A 716 -20.64 -24.95 -44.95
N LYS A 717 -20.41 -26.21 -45.33
CA LYS A 717 -19.10 -26.79 -45.59
C LYS A 717 -18.41 -26.19 -46.83
N ALA A 718 -17.09 -26.02 -46.69
CA ALA A 718 -16.04 -26.23 -47.69
C ALA A 718 -16.24 -25.69 -49.11
N THR A 719 -15.50 -24.65 -49.52
CA THR A 719 -14.86 -24.62 -50.85
C THR A 719 -13.82 -23.50 -51.00
N PHE A 720 -12.75 -23.84 -51.72
CA PHE A 720 -11.68 -23.01 -52.30
C PHE A 720 -10.58 -22.42 -51.41
N GLY A 721 -9.35 -22.86 -51.71
CA GLY A 721 -8.13 -22.40 -51.07
C GLY A 721 -7.42 -21.28 -51.84
N SER A 722 -6.11 -21.21 -51.53
CA SER A 722 -5.06 -20.33 -52.05
C SER A 722 -4.94 -18.94 -51.40
N GLY A 723 -3.73 -18.68 -50.90
CA GLY A 723 -3.00 -17.45 -51.20
C GLY A 723 -3.30 -16.19 -50.37
N ALA A 724 -2.27 -15.81 -49.61
CA ALA A 724 -1.79 -14.44 -49.43
C ALA A 724 -2.33 -13.54 -48.29
N ALA A 725 -1.33 -12.87 -47.68
CA ALA A 725 -1.32 -11.61 -46.94
C ALA A 725 -1.86 -11.58 -45.50
N GLU A 726 -0.94 -11.46 -44.55
CA GLU A 726 -1.21 -10.95 -43.20
C GLU A 726 -1.66 -9.48 -43.22
N PRO A 727 -2.48 -9.07 -42.23
CA PRO A 727 -2.34 -7.76 -41.62
C PRO A 727 -2.09 -7.90 -40.10
N VAL A 728 -0.82 -7.91 -39.71
CA VAL A 728 -0.38 -7.71 -38.33
C VAL A 728 -0.40 -6.22 -38.04
N GLN A 729 -1.43 -5.74 -37.32
CA GLN A 729 -1.33 -4.50 -36.50
C GLN A 729 -2.48 -4.23 -35.51
N HIS A 730 -3.61 -4.96 -35.51
CA HIS A 730 -4.78 -4.58 -34.68
C HIS A 730 -5.06 -5.39 -33.40
N PHE A 731 -4.28 -6.45 -33.10
CA PHE A 731 -4.62 -7.46 -32.08
C PHE A 731 -4.72 -6.94 -30.62
N TRP A 732 -3.96 -5.91 -30.23
CA TRP A 732 -4.00 -5.38 -28.85
C TRP A 732 -5.16 -4.41 -28.61
N LEU A 733 -5.56 -3.66 -29.65
CA LEU A 733 -6.69 -2.74 -29.55
C LEU A 733 -8.00 -3.52 -29.52
N THR A 734 -8.10 -4.61 -30.28
CA THR A 734 -9.29 -5.47 -30.35
C THR A 734 -9.54 -6.18 -29.02
N ALA A 735 -8.50 -6.72 -28.35
CA ALA A 735 -8.66 -7.41 -27.06
C ALA A 735 -9.14 -6.48 -25.93
N LYS A 736 -8.56 -5.27 -25.82
CA LYS A 736 -9.02 -4.27 -24.83
C LYS A 736 -10.42 -3.75 -25.12
N LEU A 737 -10.78 -3.66 -26.40
CA LEU A 737 -12.13 -3.26 -26.80
C LEU A 737 -13.13 -4.37 -26.48
N GLN A 738 -12.77 -5.64 -26.68
CA GLN A 738 -13.57 -6.81 -26.30
C GLN A 738 -13.82 -6.85 -24.80
N ASP A 739 -12.78 -6.70 -23.97
CA ASP A 739 -12.92 -6.63 -22.51
C ASP A 739 -13.82 -5.48 -22.07
N TRP A 740 -13.69 -4.31 -22.72
CA TRP A 740 -14.52 -3.15 -22.43
C TRP A 740 -15.99 -3.35 -22.84
N LEU A 741 -16.23 -4.05 -23.94
CA LEU A 741 -17.57 -4.38 -24.43
C LEU A 741 -18.25 -5.43 -23.56
N ASP A 742 -17.54 -6.48 -23.15
CA ASP A 742 -18.04 -7.53 -22.24
C ASP A 742 -18.38 -6.95 -20.86
N GLU A 743 -17.55 -6.04 -20.37
CA GLU A 743 -17.78 -5.34 -19.12
C GLU A 743 -18.96 -4.34 -19.23
N GLY A 744 -19.11 -3.69 -20.39
CA GLY A 744 -20.24 -2.83 -20.72
C GLY A 744 -21.56 -3.60 -20.80
N MET A 745 -21.56 -4.76 -21.47
CA MET A 745 -22.68 -5.71 -21.57
C MET A 745 -23.19 -6.11 -20.19
N LYS A 746 -22.28 -6.58 -19.31
CA LYS A 746 -22.63 -7.01 -17.93
C LYS A 746 -23.22 -5.87 -17.10
N ARG A 747 -22.75 -4.63 -17.28
CA ARG A 747 -23.30 -3.46 -16.57
C ARG A 747 -24.66 -3.04 -17.10
N ALA A 748 -24.84 -3.06 -18.41
CA ALA A 748 -26.11 -2.73 -19.05
C ALA A 748 -27.20 -3.75 -18.70
N GLU A 749 -26.87 -5.04 -18.71
CA GLU A 749 -27.77 -6.11 -18.26
C GLU A 749 -28.17 -5.92 -16.79
N LYS A 750 -27.19 -5.68 -15.91
CA LYS A 750 -27.43 -5.44 -14.48
C LYS A 750 -28.31 -4.20 -14.24
N TYR A 751 -28.13 -3.14 -15.05
CA TYR A 751 -28.95 -1.94 -14.96
C TYR A 751 -30.36 -2.15 -15.53
N GLY A 752 -30.47 -2.84 -16.66
CA GLY A 752 -31.73 -3.24 -17.30
C GLY A 752 -32.61 -4.05 -16.36
N ARG A 753 -32.08 -5.13 -15.77
CA ARG A 753 -32.77 -5.97 -14.77
C ARG A 753 -33.21 -5.20 -13.52
N ARG A 754 -32.39 -4.26 -13.07
CA ARG A 754 -32.69 -3.43 -11.88
C ARG A 754 -33.76 -2.37 -12.14
N LYS A 755 -33.93 -1.93 -13.39
CA LYS A 755 -34.83 -0.81 -13.73
C LYS A 755 -36.03 -1.19 -14.58
N GLY A 756 -36.09 -2.40 -15.12
CA GLY A 756 -37.16 -2.83 -16.02
C GLY A 756 -37.03 -2.23 -17.43
N TYR A 757 -35.82 -1.81 -17.83
CA TYR A 757 -35.57 -1.17 -19.12
C TYR A 757 -34.91 -2.15 -20.10
N PHE A 758 -34.98 -1.86 -21.40
CA PHE A 758 -34.43 -2.70 -22.47
C PHE A 758 -35.03 -4.12 -22.53
N GLY A 759 -36.29 -4.29 -22.10
CA GLY A 759 -37.00 -5.57 -22.16
C GLY A 759 -36.76 -6.53 -20.98
N PHE A 760 -35.95 -6.15 -19.99
CA PHE A 760 -35.77 -6.94 -18.77
C PHE A 760 -36.93 -6.73 -17.79
N GLN A 761 -37.45 -7.80 -17.18
CA GLN A 761 -38.41 -7.68 -16.07
C GLN A 761 -37.68 -7.28 -14.78
N LYS A 762 -38.35 -6.47 -13.96
CA LYS A 762 -37.77 -5.90 -12.74
C LYS A 762 -37.84 -6.91 -11.59
N ASP A 763 -36.67 -7.25 -11.02
CA ASP A 763 -36.50 -7.98 -9.76
C ASP A 763 -37.20 -9.36 -9.66
N VAL A 764 -36.90 -10.31 -10.56
CA VAL A 764 -37.26 -11.74 -10.39
C VAL A 764 -36.00 -12.62 -10.49
N ALA A 765 -35.83 -13.57 -9.56
CA ALA A 765 -34.77 -14.57 -9.61
C ALA A 765 -35.11 -15.65 -10.66
N PRO A 766 -34.14 -16.14 -11.45
CA PRO A 766 -34.45 -17.04 -12.56
C PRO A 766 -34.97 -18.38 -12.04
N THR A 767 -36.10 -18.84 -12.58
CA THR A 767 -36.59 -20.21 -12.39
C THR A 767 -36.01 -21.11 -13.48
N ASP A 768 -35.86 -22.40 -13.19
CA ASP A 768 -35.22 -23.38 -14.09
C ASP A 768 -35.96 -23.56 -15.44
N GLU A 769 -37.22 -23.10 -15.55
CA GLU A 769 -38.00 -23.11 -16.80
C GLU A 769 -37.65 -21.94 -17.75
N ASP A 770 -37.08 -20.82 -17.26
CA ASP A 770 -36.69 -19.68 -18.10
C ASP A 770 -35.48 -19.98 -19.00
N GLN A 771 -34.74 -21.06 -18.71
CA GLN A 771 -33.60 -21.49 -19.53
C GLN A 771 -34.02 -22.13 -20.86
N ALA A 772 -35.27 -22.62 -20.98
CA ALA A 772 -35.70 -23.38 -22.15
C ALA A 772 -36.39 -22.53 -23.24
N THR A 773 -36.92 -21.35 -22.92
CA THR A 773 -37.67 -20.50 -23.88
C THR A 773 -37.00 -19.16 -24.21
N GLY A 774 -35.87 -18.83 -23.56
CA GLY A 774 -35.15 -17.56 -23.69
C GLY A 774 -34.48 -17.27 -25.04
N ALA A 775 -34.51 -18.20 -26.00
CA ALA A 775 -33.83 -18.04 -27.29
C ALA A 775 -34.43 -16.91 -28.17
N GLY A 776 -35.74 -16.65 -28.06
CA GLY A 776 -36.44 -15.63 -28.85
C GLY A 776 -36.24 -14.19 -28.35
N ALA A 777 -36.31 -13.98 -27.03
CA ALA A 777 -36.10 -12.65 -26.43
C ALA A 777 -34.62 -12.22 -26.44
N SER A 778 -33.71 -13.19 -26.30
CA SER A 778 -32.25 -12.98 -26.32
C SER A 778 -31.74 -12.45 -27.68
N LYS A 779 -32.27 -12.96 -28.81
CA LYS A 779 -31.85 -12.51 -30.16
C LYS A 779 -32.28 -11.07 -30.48
N VAL A 780 -33.48 -10.66 -30.05
CA VAL A 780 -33.97 -9.28 -30.26
C VAL A 780 -33.23 -8.28 -29.35
N LEU A 781 -32.90 -8.68 -28.11
CA LEU A 781 -32.13 -7.85 -27.17
C LEU A 781 -30.66 -7.68 -27.57
N ALA A 782 -30.02 -8.72 -28.13
CA ALA A 782 -28.64 -8.63 -28.63
C ALA A 782 -28.52 -7.61 -29.79
N GLY A 783 -29.55 -7.51 -30.64
CA GLY A 783 -29.63 -6.52 -31.71
C GLY A 783 -29.65 -5.07 -31.18
N ALA A 784 -30.58 -4.76 -30.28
CA ALA A 784 -30.70 -3.41 -29.71
C ALA A 784 -29.45 -2.97 -28.94
N PHE A 785 -28.75 -3.91 -28.29
CA PHE A 785 -27.48 -3.61 -27.64
C PHE A 785 -26.35 -3.36 -28.66
N ALA A 786 -26.25 -4.20 -29.70
CA ALA A 786 -25.30 -4.00 -30.79
C ALA A 786 -25.49 -2.64 -31.48
N ASP A 787 -26.73 -2.19 -31.66
CA ASP A 787 -27.07 -0.88 -32.23
C ASP A 787 -26.55 0.28 -31.36
N ALA A 788 -26.74 0.19 -30.03
CA ALA A 788 -26.28 1.22 -29.09
C ALA A 788 -24.74 1.32 -29.04
N VAL A 789 -24.07 0.17 -29.08
CA VAL A 789 -22.61 0.11 -29.09
C VAL A 789 -22.05 0.63 -30.42
N ALA A 790 -22.62 0.22 -31.56
CA ALA A 790 -22.23 0.70 -32.88
C ALA A 790 -22.33 2.23 -32.96
N ALA A 791 -23.47 2.77 -32.51
CA ALA A 791 -23.69 4.22 -32.47
C ALA A 791 -22.65 4.91 -31.58
N TYR A 792 -22.38 4.39 -30.39
CA TYR A 792 -21.41 4.97 -29.46
C TYR A 792 -19.97 4.99 -30.03
N VAL A 793 -19.53 3.89 -30.63
CA VAL A 793 -18.20 3.81 -31.23
C VAL A 793 -18.04 4.83 -32.36
N ILE A 794 -19.02 4.95 -33.25
CA ILE A 794 -18.98 5.94 -34.35
C ILE A 794 -18.88 7.36 -33.79
N ILE A 795 -19.63 7.68 -32.74
CA ILE A 795 -19.60 9.00 -32.08
C ILE A 795 -18.24 9.30 -31.43
N LYS A 796 -17.52 8.27 -30.97
CA LYS A 796 -16.16 8.39 -30.46
C LYS A 796 -15.13 8.54 -31.58
N LEU A 797 -15.28 7.83 -32.69
CA LEU A 797 -14.41 7.99 -33.87
C LEU A 797 -14.53 9.41 -34.47
N LEU A 798 -15.72 10.01 -34.39
CA LEU A 798 -15.97 11.39 -34.86
C LEU A 798 -15.54 12.48 -33.86
N PHE A 799 -14.88 12.15 -32.74
CA PHE A 799 -14.53 13.12 -31.70
C PHE A 799 -13.76 14.35 -32.19
N PRO A 800 -12.72 14.24 -33.05
CA PRO A 800 -11.99 15.42 -33.54
C PRO A 800 -12.87 16.34 -34.40
N VAL A 801 -13.73 15.74 -35.24
CA VAL A 801 -14.68 16.47 -36.11
C VAL A 801 -15.75 17.16 -35.28
N ARG A 802 -16.25 16.49 -34.23
CA ARG A 802 -17.26 17.05 -33.31
C ARG A 802 -16.72 18.24 -32.52
N ILE A 803 -15.48 18.16 -32.06
CA ILE A 803 -14.82 19.30 -31.40
C ILE A 803 -14.64 20.45 -32.39
N GLY A 804 -14.18 20.17 -33.61
CA GLY A 804 -14.04 21.18 -34.66
C GLY A 804 -15.37 21.88 -34.99
N ALA A 805 -16.45 21.11 -35.18
CA ALA A 805 -17.79 21.64 -35.40
C ALA A 805 -18.31 22.46 -34.21
N SER A 806 -18.09 21.98 -32.97
CA SER A 806 -18.49 22.71 -31.77
C SER A 806 -17.77 24.06 -31.65
N ILE A 807 -16.48 24.10 -31.96
CA ILE A 807 -15.68 25.32 -31.95
C ILE A 807 -16.17 26.29 -33.06
N ALA A 808 -16.48 25.78 -34.25
CA ALA A 808 -16.93 26.59 -35.38
C ALA A 808 -18.33 27.18 -35.16
N LEU A 809 -19.26 26.41 -34.56
CA LEU A 809 -20.65 26.82 -34.33
C LEU A 809 -20.84 27.63 -33.04
N ALA A 810 -19.93 27.54 -32.08
CA ALA A 810 -20.04 28.20 -30.78
C ALA A 810 -20.28 29.72 -30.86
N PRO A 811 -19.61 30.51 -31.74
CA PRO A 811 -19.88 31.94 -31.83
C PRO A 811 -21.29 32.27 -32.31
N ALA A 812 -21.79 31.54 -33.32
CA ALA A 812 -23.14 31.73 -33.85
C ALA A 812 -24.20 31.31 -32.82
N PHE A 813 -24.02 30.15 -32.18
CA PHE A 813 -24.92 29.64 -31.15
C PHE A 813 -24.94 30.54 -29.91
N SER A 814 -23.78 31.06 -29.50
CA SER A 814 -23.69 32.02 -28.39
C SER A 814 -24.54 33.26 -28.66
N ARG A 815 -24.50 33.83 -29.87
CA ARG A 815 -25.28 35.02 -30.23
C ARG A 815 -26.77 34.74 -30.40
N ALA A 816 -27.12 33.60 -30.99
CA ALA A 816 -28.49 33.26 -31.34
C ALA A 816 -29.30 32.69 -30.16
N ALA A 817 -28.68 31.92 -29.28
CA ALA A 817 -29.38 31.20 -28.20
C ALA A 817 -28.99 31.71 -26.81
N ILE A 818 -27.69 31.79 -26.51
CA ILE A 818 -27.23 32.07 -25.14
C ILE A 818 -27.43 33.53 -24.74
N GLU A 819 -27.04 34.48 -25.58
CA GLU A 819 -27.13 35.90 -25.23
C GLU A 819 -28.58 36.42 -25.12
N PRO A 820 -29.54 35.98 -25.95
CA PRO A 820 -30.96 36.29 -25.76
C PRO A 820 -31.52 35.69 -24.47
N CYS A 821 -31.20 34.43 -24.14
CA CYS A 821 -31.61 33.81 -22.87
C CYS A 821 -31.02 34.55 -21.67
N LYS A 822 -29.76 34.96 -21.73
CA LYS A 822 -29.10 35.76 -20.68
C LYS A 822 -29.76 37.12 -20.50
N ARG A 823 -30.19 37.77 -21.59
CA ARG A 823 -30.97 39.02 -21.55
C ARG A 823 -32.36 38.80 -20.94
N LEU A 824 -33.05 37.72 -21.30
CA LEU A 824 -34.35 37.36 -20.74
C LEU A 824 -34.27 37.06 -19.23
N VAL A 825 -33.29 36.25 -18.81
CA VAL A 825 -33.04 35.95 -17.39
C VAL A 825 -32.72 37.23 -16.61
N ARG A 826 -31.94 38.16 -17.18
CA ARG A 826 -31.69 39.46 -16.54
C ARG A 826 -32.96 40.31 -16.40
N ARG A 827 -33.87 40.29 -17.38
CA ARG A 827 -35.17 40.98 -17.29
C ARG A 827 -36.10 40.35 -16.26
N ILE A 828 -36.18 39.02 -16.20
CA ILE A 828 -37.00 38.30 -15.21
C ILE A 828 -36.50 38.53 -13.79
N ARG A 829 -35.19 38.76 -13.62
CA ARG A 829 -34.58 38.99 -12.31
C ARG A 829 -34.63 40.46 -11.85
N HIS A 830 -35.03 41.36 -12.74
CA HIS A 830 -35.24 42.79 -12.46
C HIS A 830 -36.73 43.17 -12.35
N LYS A 831 -37.63 42.30 -12.82
CA LYS A 831 -39.02 42.25 -12.36
C LYS A 831 -39.09 41.44 -11.07
#